data_AF-A0A7W6DCN0-F1
#
_entry.id   AF-A0A7W6DCN0-F1
#
_cell.length_a   1.000
_cell.length_b   1.000
_cell.length_c   1.000
_cell.angle_alpha   90.00
_cell.angle_beta   90.00
_cell.angle_gamma   90.00
#
_symmetry.space_group_name_H-M   'P 1'
#
loop_
_entity.id
_entity.type
_entity.pdbx_description
1 polymer ?
#
loop_
_entity_poly.entity_id
_entity_poly.type
_entity_poly.pdbx_seq_one_letter_code
_entity_poly.pdbx_strand_id
1 'polypeptide(L)'
;MYKEARLFAFSVRVDFMSSTNVTDPSRRVRWSLAAKVFTTLMLLGAIAVLVTGVLGYFRARDALERAVFDQLTATRQAKSRQVEDYFRRIEAELRLLATSKMVVDATRTFRIAVDELDRAATSSELHQKVSNWYTQNVIPDVERVLGREPNLADYLPVGAAPYYLQYNYIVANPHPVERRQLLDDAGDGSDYSRLHALYHPSMRAAAATVGFFDLMVADPKSGRLIYTVEKEVDFATSLQIGPYRRSNVAAAVARCAVAPDRSAVCLEDFASYAPSGGAPIAFMASPVIDQGVVIGVLVAQLSNEEIDNVVTGGRRWRQEGFGDTGEAYLVGPDHLVRSGPRAFYENHENYYAELKIAGTSDEEIEAIQRYGTPVLHQRIDTKATQAALAGVEGTGKIVGYRGVPTLASWGRLEIPGVKWALVAKIDSAEAFAPIYQLRNDLLVVGGLALLVMAATAAWLSKALLGPLRELTAGVKRFAAGDYGASVPVRTHDEIGQLCSAFNGMVEDLREKSVVIENKNRENEQLLLNVLPAPIANRLRGGEAGIADGFAEVTVAFADIVGFTALTSEMPPQEVVTFLNGLFSRFDAAAQDLGIEKIKTLGDAYMAVCGLPEPVANHAERMVRMAIRMVHIAREHAMEHNIEMKIRVGVNTGPVVAGVIGKSKYIYDLWGDTVNLASRMESGGVPDSVQVTRPVYDQLKGQFAFEPRGPIEVKGKGKVEAWLLRL
;
A
#
# COMPACT_ATOMS: atom_id res chain seq x y z
N MET A 1 8.55 -23.56 17.56
CA MET A 1 7.60 -23.52 16.42
C MET A 1 6.38 -24.34 16.79
N TYR A 2 5.16 -23.82 16.60
CA TYR A 2 3.86 -24.31 17.12
C TYR A 2 3.60 -24.09 18.62
N LYS A 3 3.29 -22.84 19.03
CA LYS A 3 2.29 -22.52 20.08
C LYS A 3 2.06 -21.01 20.36
N GLU A 4 2.16 -20.11 19.39
CA GLU A 4 1.79 -18.68 19.61
C GLU A 4 0.95 -18.05 18.49
N ALA A 5 0.15 -18.85 17.79
CA ALA A 5 -0.80 -18.37 16.78
C ALA A 5 -2.22 -18.09 17.33
N ARG A 6 -2.37 -17.92 18.65
CA ARG A 6 -3.67 -17.65 19.30
C ARG A 6 -3.56 -16.49 20.28
N LEU A 7 -3.45 -15.27 19.76
CA LEU A 7 -3.70 -14.03 20.53
C LEU A 7 -3.90 -12.82 19.62
N PHE A 8 -4.72 -12.99 18.57
CA PHE A 8 -5.38 -11.89 17.86
C PHE A 8 -6.76 -12.37 17.33
N ALA A 9 -7.51 -13.05 18.20
CA ALA A 9 -8.94 -13.30 17.96
C ALA A 9 -9.72 -12.10 18.49
N PHE A 10 -9.92 -11.09 17.65
CA PHE A 10 -10.93 -10.07 17.89
C PHE A 10 -12.30 -10.75 17.81
N SER A 11 -12.91 -10.99 18.98
CA SER A 11 -14.27 -11.47 19.12
C SER A 11 -15.25 -10.40 18.63
N VAL A 12 -15.66 -10.50 17.36
CA VAL A 12 -16.89 -9.85 16.89
C VAL A 12 -18.04 -10.80 17.21
N ARG A 13 -18.77 -10.52 18.29
CA ARG A 13 -19.99 -11.23 18.65
C ARG A 13 -21.07 -10.77 17.67
N VAL A 14 -21.38 -11.60 16.66
CA VAL A 14 -22.55 -11.42 15.82
C VAL A 14 -23.66 -12.25 16.45
N ASP A 15 -24.58 -11.60 17.14
CA ASP A 15 -25.80 -12.24 17.65
C ASP A 15 -26.65 -12.70 16.46
N PHE A 16 -26.70 -14.02 16.26
CA PHE A 16 -27.65 -14.66 15.36
C PHE A 16 -28.99 -14.79 16.11
N MET A 17 -29.85 -13.78 15.99
CA MET A 17 -31.27 -13.96 16.25
C MET A 17 -31.87 -14.82 15.13
N SER A 18 -32.39 -15.98 15.51
CA SER A 18 -33.24 -16.81 14.67
C SER A 18 -34.54 -16.08 14.35
N SER A 19 -34.71 -15.65 13.12
CA SER A 19 -36.05 -15.49 12.53
C SER A 19 -36.05 -16.14 11.15
N THR A 20 -36.75 -17.27 11.07
CA THR A 20 -37.16 -17.92 9.83
C THR A 20 -37.85 -16.91 8.91
N ASN A 21 -37.17 -16.51 7.85
CA ASN A 21 -37.81 -16.02 6.64
C ASN A 21 -37.04 -16.58 5.45
N VAL A 22 -37.69 -17.53 4.78
CA VAL A 22 -37.29 -18.10 3.50
C VAL A 22 -37.09 -16.95 2.52
N THR A 23 -35.84 -16.68 2.16
CA THR A 23 -35.50 -15.75 1.07
C THR A 23 -34.98 -16.58 -0.11
N ASP A 24 -35.81 -16.56 -1.16
CA ASP A 24 -35.57 -16.89 -2.57
C ASP A 24 -34.07 -16.97 -3.00
N PRO A 25 -33.59 -18.09 -3.60
CA PRO A 25 -32.20 -18.23 -4.05
C PRO A 25 -31.82 -17.40 -5.30
N SER A 26 -32.71 -16.56 -5.84
CA SER A 26 -32.52 -15.95 -7.17
C SER A 26 -32.11 -14.47 -7.21
N ARG A 27 -31.62 -13.86 -6.11
CA ARG A 27 -31.01 -12.51 -6.16
C ARG A 27 -29.47 -12.55 -6.14
N ARG A 28 -28.87 -12.82 -7.31
CA ARG A 28 -27.46 -12.46 -7.54
C ARG A 28 -27.33 -10.93 -7.46
N VAL A 29 -26.68 -10.40 -6.43
CA VAL A 29 -26.32 -8.98 -6.34
C VAL A 29 -25.49 -8.63 -7.58
N ARG A 30 -26.08 -7.88 -8.52
CA ARG A 30 -25.38 -7.44 -9.74
C ARG A 30 -24.51 -6.24 -9.39
N TRP A 31 -23.27 -6.51 -8.96
CA TRP A 31 -22.27 -5.48 -8.75
C TRP A 31 -22.02 -4.71 -10.06
N SER A 32 -22.04 -3.38 -9.98
CA SER A 32 -21.61 -2.54 -11.10
C SER A 32 -20.13 -2.81 -11.41
N LEU A 33 -19.73 -2.70 -12.68
CA LEU A 33 -18.33 -2.92 -13.08
C LEU A 33 -17.36 -1.99 -12.30
N ALA A 34 -17.79 -0.78 -11.96
CA ALA A 34 -17.04 0.18 -11.14
C ALA A 34 -16.75 -0.36 -9.74
N ALA A 35 -17.78 -0.95 -9.12
CA ALA A 35 -17.65 -1.52 -7.79
C ALA A 35 -16.74 -2.75 -7.82
N LYS A 36 -16.83 -3.59 -8.85
CA LYS A 36 -15.92 -4.74 -9.04
C LYS A 36 -14.46 -4.29 -9.13
N VAL A 37 -14.13 -3.39 -10.05
CA VAL A 37 -12.76 -2.87 -10.24
C VAL A 37 -12.22 -2.25 -8.95
N PHE A 38 -13.02 -1.40 -8.29
CA PHE A 38 -12.64 -0.79 -7.01
C PHE A 38 -12.35 -1.85 -5.94
N THR A 39 -13.25 -2.80 -5.73
CA THR A 39 -13.06 -3.86 -4.73
C THR A 39 -11.85 -4.74 -5.01
N THR A 40 -11.59 -5.07 -6.28
CA THR A 40 -10.44 -5.89 -6.65
C THR A 40 -9.12 -5.17 -6.38
N LEU A 41 -9.02 -3.88 -6.76
CA LEU A 41 -7.82 -3.07 -6.50
C LEU A 41 -7.58 -2.89 -4.99
N MET A 42 -8.65 -2.60 -4.24
CA MET A 42 -8.59 -2.49 -2.80
C MET A 42 -8.14 -3.79 -2.12
N LEU A 43 -8.72 -4.92 -2.53
CA LEU A 43 -8.39 -6.22 -1.95
C LEU A 43 -6.93 -6.59 -2.23
N LEU A 44 -6.48 -6.45 -3.47
CA LEU A 44 -5.11 -6.80 -3.87
C LEU A 44 -4.08 -5.98 -3.10
N GLY A 45 -4.26 -4.66 -3.02
CA GLY A 45 -3.30 -3.84 -2.30
C GLY A 45 -3.43 -3.95 -0.78
N ALA A 46 -4.62 -4.20 -0.23
CA ALA A 46 -4.75 -4.51 1.20
C ALA A 46 -4.03 -5.80 1.59
N ILE A 47 -4.11 -6.83 0.75
CA ILE A 47 -3.33 -8.07 0.92
C ILE A 47 -1.84 -7.75 0.85
N ALA A 48 -1.38 -6.96 -0.13
CA ALA A 48 0.03 -6.61 -0.27
C ALA A 48 0.58 -5.85 0.95
N VAL A 49 -0.16 -4.87 1.47
CA VAL A 49 0.18 -4.12 2.69
C VAL A 49 0.21 -5.04 3.90
N LEU A 50 -0.79 -5.91 4.06
CA LEU A 50 -0.87 -6.85 5.17
C LEU A 50 0.31 -7.84 5.15
N VAL A 51 0.57 -8.48 4.00
CA VAL A 51 1.65 -9.46 3.86
C VAL A 51 3.01 -8.81 4.13
N THR A 52 3.24 -7.63 3.55
CA THR A 52 4.52 -6.91 3.74
C THR A 52 4.68 -6.44 5.18
N GLY A 53 3.64 -5.90 5.81
CA GLY A 53 3.66 -5.47 7.20
C GLY A 53 3.89 -6.62 8.18
N VAL A 54 3.19 -7.74 8.00
CA VAL A 54 3.34 -8.94 8.85
C VAL A 54 4.73 -9.56 8.68
N LEU A 55 5.19 -9.74 7.44
CA LEU A 55 6.51 -10.31 7.16
C LEU A 55 7.64 -9.40 7.65
N GLY A 56 7.49 -8.08 7.48
CA GLY A 56 8.42 -7.07 8.00
C GLY A 56 8.49 -7.12 9.53
N TYR A 57 7.35 -7.20 10.21
CA TYR A 57 7.28 -7.31 11.67
C TYR A 57 8.01 -8.55 12.20
N PHE A 58 7.74 -9.74 11.63
CA PHE A 58 8.41 -10.97 12.08
C PHE A 58 9.92 -10.94 11.82
N ARG A 59 10.35 -10.47 10.64
CA ARG A 59 11.79 -10.34 10.33
C ARG A 59 12.49 -9.36 11.27
N ALA A 60 11.87 -8.22 11.56
CA ALA A 60 12.42 -7.24 12.48
C ALA A 60 12.50 -7.78 13.91
N ARG A 61 11.46 -8.48 14.38
CA ARG A 61 11.45 -9.12 15.71
C ARG A 61 12.55 -10.16 15.83
N ASP A 62 12.69 -11.06 14.86
CA ASP A 62 13.71 -12.10 14.88
C ASP A 62 15.13 -11.52 14.79
N ALA A 63 15.33 -10.47 13.99
CA ALA A 63 16.61 -9.78 13.89
C ALA A 63 16.96 -9.07 15.21
N LEU A 64 16.00 -8.38 15.84
CA LEU A 64 16.21 -7.73 17.13
C LEU A 64 16.49 -8.75 18.24
N GLU A 65 15.77 -9.87 18.27
CA GLU A 65 16.00 -10.95 19.24
C GLU A 65 17.44 -11.49 19.13
N ARG A 66 17.92 -11.73 17.91
CA ARG A 66 19.32 -12.15 17.69
C ARG A 66 20.31 -11.07 18.13
N ALA A 67 20.07 -9.81 17.78
CA ALA A 67 20.94 -8.70 18.17
C ALA A 67 21.03 -8.56 19.71
N VAL A 68 19.92 -8.72 20.42
CA VAL A 68 19.90 -8.72 21.89
C VAL A 68 20.66 -9.92 22.46
N PHE A 69 20.49 -11.12 21.89
CA PHE A 69 21.27 -12.29 22.32
C PHE A 69 22.77 -12.12 22.08
N ASP A 70 23.18 -11.53 20.95
CA ASP A 70 24.57 -11.26 20.63
C ASP A 70 25.15 -10.22 21.61
N GLN A 71 24.41 -9.14 21.89
CA GLN A 71 24.78 -8.12 22.89
C GLN A 71 24.92 -8.74 24.30
N LEU A 72 23.94 -9.52 24.75
CA LEU A 72 23.98 -10.20 26.05
C LEU A 72 25.17 -11.14 26.12
N THR A 73 25.46 -11.88 25.05
CA THR A 73 26.60 -12.80 25.00
C THR A 73 27.92 -12.06 25.05
N ALA A 74 28.08 -10.98 24.28
CA ALA A 74 29.27 -10.14 24.32
C ALA A 74 29.49 -9.54 25.73
N THR A 75 28.42 -9.02 26.34
CA THR A 75 28.45 -8.42 27.68
C THR A 75 28.76 -9.49 28.75
N ARG A 76 28.13 -10.66 28.66
CA ARG A 76 28.40 -11.81 29.53
C ARG A 76 29.85 -12.26 29.41
N GLN A 77 30.38 -12.43 28.21
CA GLN A 77 31.76 -12.86 27.98
C GLN A 77 32.77 -11.84 28.49
N ALA A 78 32.51 -10.54 28.26
CA ALA A 78 33.33 -9.47 28.84
C ALA A 78 33.32 -9.54 30.37
N LYS A 79 32.15 -9.77 30.97
CA LYS A 79 32.00 -9.90 32.41
C LYS A 79 32.65 -11.18 32.96
N SER A 80 32.54 -12.30 32.27
CA SER A 80 33.24 -13.54 32.61
C SER A 80 34.75 -13.32 32.66
N ARG A 81 35.33 -12.67 31.64
CA ARG A 81 36.76 -12.35 31.62
C ARG A 81 37.15 -11.44 32.78
N GLN A 82 36.38 -10.40 33.08
CA GLN A 82 36.65 -9.50 34.21
C GLN A 82 36.65 -10.24 35.56
N VAL A 83 35.66 -11.10 35.80
CA VAL A 83 35.59 -11.90 37.04
C VAL A 83 36.76 -12.89 37.11
N GLU A 84 37.04 -13.62 36.03
CA GLU A 84 38.16 -14.55 35.99
C GLU A 84 39.52 -13.86 36.14
N ASP A 85 39.72 -12.68 35.52
CA ASP A 85 40.93 -11.87 35.66
C ASP A 85 41.11 -11.36 37.09
N TYR A 86 40.02 -10.97 37.75
CA TYR A 86 40.04 -10.58 39.17
C TYR A 86 40.55 -11.74 40.04
N PHE A 87 40.02 -12.95 39.87
CA PHE A 87 40.48 -14.12 40.64
C PHE A 87 41.93 -14.51 40.29
N ARG A 88 42.32 -14.48 39.00
CA ARG A 88 43.71 -14.72 38.58
C ARG A 88 44.69 -13.71 39.19
N ARG A 89 44.30 -12.43 39.26
CA ARG A 89 45.12 -11.37 39.86
C ARG A 89 45.31 -11.62 41.35
N ILE A 90 44.21 -11.84 42.08
CA ILE A 90 44.25 -12.10 43.51
C ILE A 90 45.05 -13.36 43.85
N GLU A 91 44.90 -14.42 43.05
CA GLU A 91 45.69 -15.65 43.16
C GLU A 91 47.20 -15.35 43.05
N ALA A 92 47.59 -14.58 42.04
CA ALA A 92 48.98 -14.19 41.83
C ALA A 92 49.52 -13.30 42.97
N GLU A 93 48.73 -12.35 43.45
CA GLU A 93 49.10 -11.43 44.55
C GLU A 93 49.26 -12.19 45.87
N LEU A 94 48.32 -13.08 46.22
CA LEU A 94 48.42 -13.91 47.42
C LEU A 94 49.66 -14.81 47.38
N ARG A 95 49.93 -15.44 46.25
CA ARG A 95 51.12 -16.27 46.04
C ARG A 95 52.42 -15.46 46.17
N LEU A 96 52.45 -14.25 45.63
CA LEU A 96 53.60 -13.36 45.75
C LEU A 96 53.84 -12.97 47.22
N LEU A 97 52.78 -12.65 47.96
CA LEU A 97 52.87 -12.37 49.39
C LEU A 97 53.35 -13.60 50.18
N ALA A 98 52.80 -14.79 49.93
CA ALA A 98 53.17 -16.04 50.62
C ALA A 98 54.64 -16.43 50.41
N THR A 99 55.23 -16.04 49.28
CA THR A 99 56.64 -16.28 48.97
C THR A 99 57.59 -15.15 49.38
N SER A 100 57.04 -14.04 49.88
CA SER A 100 57.85 -12.90 50.33
C SER A 100 58.65 -13.24 51.58
N LYS A 101 59.87 -12.72 51.67
CA LYS A 101 60.74 -12.90 52.85
C LYS A 101 60.06 -12.40 54.13
N MET A 102 59.30 -11.30 54.04
CA MET A 102 58.54 -10.75 55.15
C MET A 102 57.54 -11.77 55.72
N VAL A 103 56.68 -12.36 54.88
CA VAL A 103 55.67 -13.34 55.33
C VAL A 103 56.34 -14.61 55.85
N VAL A 104 57.43 -15.08 55.21
CA VAL A 104 58.19 -16.24 55.67
C VAL A 104 58.78 -16.00 57.07
N ASP A 105 59.45 -14.87 57.29
CA ASP A 105 60.07 -14.52 58.57
C ASP A 105 59.01 -14.26 59.66
N ALA A 106 57.91 -13.57 59.31
CA ALA A 106 56.78 -13.34 60.21
C ALA A 106 56.12 -14.66 60.64
N THR A 107 55.83 -15.55 59.69
CA THR A 107 55.24 -16.88 59.96
C THR A 107 56.10 -17.67 60.95
N ARG A 108 57.41 -17.73 60.71
CA ARG A 108 58.35 -18.46 61.57
C ARG A 108 58.38 -17.90 62.98
N THR A 109 58.48 -16.58 63.11
CA THR A 109 58.64 -15.91 64.40
C THR A 109 57.34 -15.88 65.21
N PHE A 110 56.19 -15.61 64.58
CA PHE A 110 54.89 -15.68 65.25
C PHE A 110 54.59 -17.09 65.75
N ARG A 111 54.92 -18.14 65.00
CA ARG A 111 54.73 -19.52 65.47
C ARG A 111 55.48 -19.78 66.77
N ILE A 112 56.75 -19.37 66.86
CA ILE A 112 57.57 -19.54 68.07
C ILE A 112 56.94 -18.77 69.26
N ALA A 113 56.58 -17.50 69.04
CA ALA A 113 56.00 -16.66 70.10
C ALA A 113 54.64 -17.20 70.59
N VAL A 114 53.80 -17.71 69.69
CA VAL A 114 52.53 -18.35 70.05
C VAL A 114 52.77 -19.63 70.84
N ASP A 115 53.73 -20.48 70.44
CA ASP A 115 54.07 -21.71 71.15
C ASP A 115 54.61 -21.43 72.56
N GLU A 116 55.34 -20.34 72.76
CA GLU A 116 55.82 -19.89 74.09
C GLU A 116 54.67 -19.46 75.00
N LEU A 117 53.74 -18.66 74.47
CA LEU A 117 52.53 -18.27 75.20
C LEU A 117 51.65 -19.47 75.56
N ASP A 118 51.61 -20.50 74.72
CA ASP A 118 50.77 -21.68 74.96
C ASP A 118 51.34 -22.59 76.05
N ARG A 119 52.65 -22.53 76.30
CA ARG A 119 53.31 -23.22 77.42
C ARG A 119 53.16 -22.47 78.74
N ALA A 120 52.87 -21.17 78.70
CA ALA A 120 52.64 -20.37 79.90
C ALA A 120 51.27 -20.70 80.52
N ALA A 121 51.19 -20.75 81.86
CA ALA A 121 49.92 -20.92 82.53
C ALA A 121 49.08 -19.63 82.42
N THR A 122 47.86 -19.74 81.91
CA THR A 122 46.90 -18.63 81.87
C THR A 122 46.19 -18.46 83.22
N SER A 123 46.04 -17.21 83.68
CA SER A 123 45.33 -16.93 84.93
C SER A 123 43.83 -17.18 84.79
N SER A 124 43.17 -17.61 85.87
CA SER A 124 41.71 -17.76 85.91
C SER A 124 40.98 -16.44 85.66
N GLU A 125 41.59 -15.32 86.07
CA GLU A 125 41.07 -13.97 85.83
C GLU A 125 40.98 -13.64 84.33
N LEU A 126 42.03 -13.99 83.56
CA LEU A 126 42.06 -13.77 82.12
C LEU A 126 40.94 -14.54 81.40
N HIS A 127 40.76 -15.82 81.76
CA HIS A 127 39.67 -16.63 81.22
C HIS A 127 38.30 -16.03 81.50
N GLN A 128 38.10 -15.48 82.71
CA GLN A 128 36.84 -14.82 83.06
C GLN A 128 36.61 -13.55 82.25
N LYS A 129 37.64 -12.72 82.03
CA LYS A 129 37.54 -11.48 81.24
C LYS A 129 37.15 -11.77 79.79
N VAL A 130 37.81 -12.73 79.15
CA VAL A 130 37.49 -13.14 77.77
C VAL A 130 36.10 -13.78 77.70
N SER A 131 35.77 -14.70 78.62
CA SER A 131 34.44 -15.34 78.65
C SER A 131 33.31 -14.32 78.83
N ASN A 132 33.48 -13.36 79.74
CA ASN A 132 32.51 -12.27 79.95
C ASN A 132 32.35 -11.42 78.68
N TRP A 133 33.46 -11.12 77.99
CA TRP A 133 33.42 -10.37 76.76
C TRP A 133 32.68 -11.11 75.65
N TYR A 134 32.89 -12.42 75.48
CA TYR A 134 32.13 -13.25 74.54
C TYR A 134 30.63 -13.25 74.84
N THR A 135 30.24 -13.45 76.11
CA THR A 135 28.83 -13.40 76.53
C THR A 135 28.17 -12.07 76.20
N GLN A 136 28.89 -10.96 76.30
CA GLN A 136 28.35 -9.62 76.08
C GLN A 136 28.37 -9.18 74.60
N ASN A 137 29.37 -9.62 73.82
CA ASN A 137 29.65 -9.05 72.49
C ASN A 137 29.53 -10.03 71.33
N VAL A 138 29.58 -11.35 71.58
CA VAL A 138 29.57 -12.37 70.50
C VAL A 138 28.28 -13.18 70.55
N ILE A 139 27.91 -13.65 71.74
CA ILE A 139 26.73 -14.50 71.92
C ILE A 139 25.42 -13.85 71.46
N PRO A 140 25.15 -12.55 71.72
CA PRO A 140 23.92 -11.92 71.23
C PRO A 140 23.81 -11.92 69.70
N ASP A 141 24.92 -11.73 68.99
CA ASP A 141 24.95 -11.77 67.52
C ASP A 141 24.77 -13.19 67.00
N VAL A 142 25.41 -14.17 67.63
CA VAL A 142 25.24 -15.59 67.28
C VAL A 142 23.79 -16.04 67.53
N GLU A 143 23.18 -15.63 68.63
CA GLU A 143 21.78 -15.92 68.95
C GLU A 143 20.83 -15.30 67.92
N ARG A 144 21.05 -14.03 67.55
CA ARG A 144 20.31 -13.34 66.49
C ARG A 144 20.37 -14.09 65.16
N VAL A 145 21.53 -14.65 64.82
CA VAL A 145 21.77 -15.36 63.56
C VAL A 145 21.17 -16.77 63.58
N LEU A 146 21.37 -17.52 64.67
CA LEU A 146 20.90 -18.90 64.82
C LEU A 146 19.41 -19.01 65.16
N GLY A 147 18.80 -17.94 65.69
CA GLY A 147 17.42 -17.95 66.19
C GLY A 147 17.22 -18.83 67.42
N ARG A 148 18.30 -19.18 68.13
CA ARG A 148 18.30 -19.97 69.37
C ARG A 148 19.51 -19.61 70.23
N GLU A 149 19.38 -19.80 71.53
CA GLU A 149 20.47 -19.55 72.49
C GLU A 149 21.65 -20.52 72.25
N PRO A 150 22.84 -20.01 71.92
CA PRO A 150 24.02 -20.83 71.71
C PRO A 150 24.72 -21.19 73.04
N ASN A 151 25.34 -22.37 73.11
CA ASN A 151 26.19 -22.70 74.25
C ASN A 151 27.52 -21.95 74.15
N LEU A 152 27.80 -21.07 75.12
CA LEU A 152 29.03 -20.27 75.17
C LEU A 152 30.30 -21.11 75.01
N ALA A 153 30.35 -22.30 75.65
CA ALA A 153 31.52 -23.17 75.62
C ALA A 153 31.92 -23.62 74.19
N ASP A 154 30.98 -23.61 73.25
CA ASP A 154 31.24 -24.01 71.86
C ASP A 154 32.02 -22.94 71.07
N TYR A 155 31.99 -21.68 71.53
CA TYR A 155 32.59 -20.51 70.86
C TYR A 155 33.86 -20.00 71.54
N LEU A 156 34.11 -20.41 72.79
CA LEU A 156 35.29 -20.01 73.52
C LEU A 156 36.56 -20.60 72.91
N PRO A 157 37.68 -19.86 72.97
CA PRO A 157 38.96 -20.36 72.49
C PRO A 157 39.49 -21.52 73.36
N VAL A 158 40.38 -22.34 72.78
CA VAL A 158 40.99 -23.51 73.44
C VAL A 158 42.51 -23.36 73.49
N GLY A 159 43.09 -23.38 74.69
CA GLY A 159 44.54 -23.24 74.94
C GLY A 159 44.90 -21.95 75.68
N ALA A 160 46.16 -21.79 76.07
CA ALA A 160 46.61 -20.63 76.85
C ALA A 160 46.86 -19.40 75.95
N ALA A 161 47.59 -19.57 74.86
CA ALA A 161 47.89 -18.48 73.93
C ALA A 161 46.64 -17.80 73.36
N PRO A 162 45.56 -18.51 72.99
CA PRO A 162 44.36 -17.88 72.45
C PRO A 162 43.67 -16.93 73.44
N TYR A 163 43.51 -17.33 74.71
CA TYR A 163 42.95 -16.43 75.74
C TYR A 163 43.84 -15.20 75.96
N TYR A 164 45.16 -15.39 75.98
CA TYR A 164 46.11 -14.29 76.16
C TYR A 164 46.07 -13.29 75.00
N LEU A 165 46.13 -13.78 73.76
CA LEU A 165 46.17 -12.95 72.57
C LEU A 165 44.82 -12.27 72.30
N GLN A 166 43.70 -12.97 72.45
CA GLN A 166 42.39 -12.35 72.27
C GLN A 166 42.11 -11.30 73.36
N TYR A 167 42.55 -11.51 74.60
CA TYR A 167 42.43 -10.45 75.60
C TYR A 167 43.17 -9.18 75.17
N ASN A 168 44.46 -9.28 74.82
CA ASN A 168 45.29 -8.12 74.52
C ASN A 168 44.91 -7.42 73.19
N TYR A 169 44.47 -8.17 72.19
CA TYR A 169 44.21 -7.63 70.84
C TYR A 169 42.73 -7.44 70.48
N ILE A 170 41.79 -8.01 71.25
CA ILE A 170 40.34 -7.89 71.01
C ILE A 170 39.64 -7.22 72.20
N VAL A 171 39.82 -7.77 73.41
CA VAL A 171 39.07 -7.33 74.60
C VAL A 171 39.60 -6.00 75.15
N ALA A 172 40.92 -5.87 75.28
CA ALA A 172 41.61 -4.69 75.80
C ALA A 172 42.06 -3.73 74.68
N ASN A 173 41.66 -3.98 73.44
CA ASN A 173 42.02 -3.14 72.31
C ASN A 173 41.39 -1.75 72.48
N PRO A 174 42.18 -0.65 72.42
CA PRO A 174 41.66 0.70 72.57
C PRO A 174 40.85 1.19 71.37
N HIS A 175 40.92 0.51 70.24
CA HIS A 175 40.20 0.86 69.03
C HIS A 175 38.82 0.17 68.97
N PRO A 176 37.82 0.81 68.33
CA PRO A 176 36.53 0.17 68.08
C PRO A 176 36.67 -1.05 67.16
N VAL A 177 35.63 -1.88 67.10
CA VAL A 177 35.62 -3.19 66.40
C VAL A 177 36.14 -3.09 64.97
N GLU A 178 35.70 -2.08 64.23
CA GLU A 178 36.03 -1.86 62.80
C GLU A 178 37.45 -1.31 62.59
N ARG A 179 38.15 -0.96 63.68
CA ARG A 179 39.49 -0.35 63.67
C ARG A 179 40.50 -1.09 64.55
N ARG A 180 40.19 -2.32 64.99
CA ARG A 180 41.10 -3.12 65.85
C ARG A 180 42.45 -3.39 65.20
N GLN A 181 42.48 -3.52 63.88
CA GLN A 181 43.68 -3.62 63.07
C GLN A 181 44.57 -2.39 63.16
N LEU A 182 44.21 -1.28 63.82
CA LEU A 182 45.14 -0.15 64.03
C LEU A 182 46.09 -0.37 65.22
N LEU A 183 45.86 -1.38 66.06
CA LEU A 183 46.70 -1.70 67.20
C LEU A 183 48.00 -2.39 66.75
N ASP A 184 49.11 -1.65 66.69
CA ASP A 184 50.41 -2.19 66.31
C ASP A 184 51.11 -2.93 67.47
N ASP A 185 50.94 -2.49 68.72
CA ASP A 185 51.52 -3.08 69.94
C ASP A 185 50.49 -3.03 71.09
N ALA A 186 50.22 -4.17 71.73
CA ALA A 186 49.29 -4.25 72.86
C ALA A 186 49.90 -3.73 74.18
N GLY A 187 51.22 -3.52 74.26
CA GLY A 187 51.90 -3.03 75.46
C GLY A 187 52.01 -4.07 76.58
N ASP A 188 51.82 -5.35 76.27
CA ASP A 188 51.85 -6.46 77.23
C ASP A 188 53.27 -6.99 77.53
N GLY A 189 54.28 -6.48 76.82
CA GLY A 189 55.68 -6.88 76.96
C GLY A 189 56.01 -8.27 76.41
N SER A 190 55.06 -8.93 75.73
CA SER A 190 55.29 -10.25 75.14
C SER A 190 56.14 -10.18 73.87
N ASP A 191 56.87 -11.25 73.57
CA ASP A 191 57.58 -11.37 72.29
C ASP A 191 56.61 -11.33 71.10
N TYR A 192 55.37 -11.80 71.28
CA TYR A 192 54.33 -11.68 70.26
C TYR A 192 54.06 -10.22 69.92
N SER A 193 53.86 -9.34 70.91
CA SER A 193 53.56 -7.93 70.67
C SER A 193 54.73 -7.16 70.09
N ARG A 194 55.96 -7.50 70.48
CA ARG A 194 57.17 -6.96 69.84
C ARG A 194 57.25 -7.34 68.36
N LEU A 195 56.94 -8.59 68.00
CA LEU A 195 56.91 -9.05 66.61
C LEU A 195 55.72 -8.47 65.84
N HIS A 196 54.59 -8.28 66.51
CA HIS A 196 53.40 -7.65 65.95
C HIS A 196 53.71 -6.22 65.53
N ALA A 197 54.32 -5.42 66.42
CA ALA A 197 54.75 -4.05 66.11
C ALA A 197 55.72 -3.96 64.91
N LEU A 198 56.51 -5.00 64.68
CA LEU A 198 57.46 -5.08 63.57
C LEU A 198 56.78 -5.41 62.23
N TYR A 199 55.92 -6.43 62.19
CA TYR A 199 55.37 -6.97 60.93
C TYR A 199 53.97 -6.48 60.58
N HIS A 200 53.14 -6.17 61.59
CA HIS A 200 51.74 -5.85 61.39
C HIS A 200 51.51 -4.63 60.48
N PRO A 201 52.23 -3.50 60.60
CA PRO A 201 52.03 -2.35 59.70
C PRO A 201 52.17 -2.71 58.22
N SER A 202 53.16 -3.54 57.89
CA SER A 202 53.44 -3.99 56.52
C SER A 202 52.42 -5.01 56.03
N MET A 203 52.01 -5.95 56.88
CA MET A 203 50.96 -6.95 56.57
C MET A 203 49.59 -6.29 56.38
N ARG A 204 49.22 -5.32 57.23
CA ARG A 204 48.02 -4.49 57.11
C ARG A 204 48.03 -3.69 55.81
N ALA A 205 49.16 -3.06 55.48
CA ALA A 205 49.32 -2.33 54.22
C ALA A 205 49.21 -3.26 53.00
N ALA A 206 49.77 -4.46 53.07
CA ALA A 206 49.65 -5.46 52.00
C ALA A 206 48.20 -5.91 51.80
N ALA A 207 47.48 -6.23 52.87
CA ALA A 207 46.07 -6.60 52.81
C ALA A 207 45.21 -5.50 52.17
N ALA A 208 45.39 -4.26 52.64
CA ALA A 208 44.67 -3.10 52.11
C ALA A 208 45.01 -2.79 50.64
N THR A 209 46.27 -2.97 50.22
CA THR A 209 46.70 -2.72 48.84
C THR A 209 46.11 -3.72 47.86
N VAL A 210 46.00 -4.99 48.27
CA VAL A 210 45.43 -6.05 47.44
C VAL A 210 43.89 -6.04 47.46
N GLY A 211 43.29 -5.49 48.52
CA GLY A 211 41.83 -5.47 48.70
C GLY A 211 41.30 -6.73 49.41
N PHE A 212 42.12 -7.37 50.24
CA PHE A 212 41.65 -8.41 51.14
C PHE A 212 40.92 -7.80 52.33
N PHE A 213 39.82 -8.44 52.74
CA PHE A 213 39.12 -8.02 53.95
C PHE A 213 39.98 -8.32 55.19
N ASP A 214 40.51 -9.54 55.26
CA ASP A 214 41.48 -9.95 56.28
C ASP A 214 42.58 -10.81 55.65
N LEU A 215 43.78 -10.72 56.24
CA LEU A 215 44.95 -11.50 55.87
C LEU A 215 45.47 -12.23 57.12
N MET A 216 45.48 -13.55 57.04
CA MET A 216 45.75 -14.43 58.18
C MET A 216 46.92 -15.36 57.89
N VAL A 217 47.58 -15.83 58.94
CA VAL A 217 48.60 -16.89 58.84
C VAL A 217 48.20 -18.02 59.76
N ALA A 218 48.12 -19.23 59.20
CA ALA A 218 47.86 -20.45 59.95
C ALA A 218 49.14 -21.29 60.11
N ASP A 219 49.32 -21.89 61.28
CA ASP A 219 50.31 -22.95 61.48
C ASP A 219 49.82 -24.25 60.81
N PRO A 220 50.60 -24.88 59.92
CA PRO A 220 50.13 -26.01 59.12
C PRO A 220 49.95 -27.29 59.93
N LYS A 221 50.56 -27.39 61.12
CA LYS A 221 50.46 -28.59 61.97
C LYS A 221 49.24 -28.57 62.86
N SER A 222 49.03 -27.48 63.59
CA SER A 222 47.92 -27.29 64.54
C SER A 222 46.67 -26.69 63.90
N GLY A 223 46.78 -26.13 62.70
CA GLY A 223 45.74 -25.34 62.05
C GLY A 223 45.42 -24.04 62.80
N ARG A 224 46.28 -23.59 63.72
CA ARG A 224 46.05 -22.37 64.50
C ARG A 224 46.30 -21.12 63.68
N LEU A 225 45.38 -20.16 63.74
CA LEU A 225 45.55 -18.82 63.17
C LEU A 225 46.52 -18.00 64.04
N ILE A 226 47.82 -18.12 63.78
CA ILE A 226 48.89 -17.46 64.55
C ILE A 226 48.95 -15.94 64.31
N TYR A 227 48.31 -15.44 63.25
CA TYR A 227 48.20 -14.03 62.92
C TYR A 227 46.93 -13.76 62.11
N THR A 228 46.28 -12.62 62.34
CA THR A 228 45.20 -12.03 61.51
C THR A 228 45.42 -10.52 61.45
N VAL A 229 44.92 -9.80 60.44
CA VAL A 229 44.98 -8.34 60.39
C VAL A 229 43.82 -7.75 61.20
N GLU A 230 42.59 -8.20 60.94
CA GLU A 230 41.36 -7.59 61.48
C GLU A 230 41.08 -7.93 62.96
N LYS A 231 41.71 -8.98 63.50
CA LYS A 231 41.53 -9.43 64.89
C LYS A 231 40.06 -9.74 65.24
N GLU A 232 39.45 -10.62 64.46
CA GLU A 232 38.16 -11.22 64.81
C GLU A 232 38.33 -12.38 65.83
N VAL A 233 37.20 -12.96 66.25
CA VAL A 233 37.12 -14.02 67.28
C VAL A 233 37.78 -15.35 66.88
N ASP A 234 38.17 -15.49 65.63
CA ASP A 234 38.97 -16.59 65.09
C ASP A 234 40.48 -16.42 65.35
N PHE A 235 40.93 -15.20 65.67
CA PHE A 235 42.33 -14.92 65.97
C PHE A 235 42.87 -15.83 67.08
N ALA A 236 44.03 -16.43 66.84
CA ALA A 236 44.70 -17.41 67.69
C ALA A 236 43.95 -18.75 67.89
N THR A 237 42.76 -18.94 67.32
CA THR A 237 42.02 -20.20 67.46
C THR A 237 42.55 -21.29 66.52
N SER A 238 42.32 -22.56 66.89
CA SER A 238 42.62 -23.69 66.01
C SER A 238 41.49 -23.92 65.00
N LEU A 239 41.86 -24.18 63.75
CA LEU A 239 40.95 -24.61 62.70
C LEU A 239 40.84 -26.13 62.60
N GLN A 240 41.53 -26.89 63.45
CA GLN A 240 41.39 -28.35 63.54
C GLN A 240 40.50 -28.76 64.73
N ILE A 241 40.55 -28.00 65.83
CA ILE A 241 39.77 -28.22 67.05
C ILE A 241 39.07 -26.92 67.47
N GLY A 242 37.93 -27.03 68.14
CA GLY A 242 37.15 -25.86 68.58
C GLY A 242 36.08 -25.40 67.57
N PRO A 243 35.58 -24.15 67.70
CA PRO A 243 34.37 -23.68 67.00
C PRO A 243 34.46 -23.75 65.48
N TYR A 244 35.62 -23.40 64.92
CA TYR A 244 35.75 -23.13 63.48
C TYR A 244 36.25 -24.33 62.67
N ARG A 245 36.34 -25.53 63.26
CA ARG A 245 36.87 -26.74 62.60
C ARG A 245 36.10 -27.23 61.37
N ARG A 246 34.86 -26.76 61.18
CA ARG A 246 33.99 -27.10 60.03
C ARG A 246 33.80 -25.93 59.07
N SER A 247 34.56 -24.86 59.24
CA SER A 247 34.51 -23.70 58.36
C SER A 247 35.21 -23.97 57.02
N ASN A 248 34.89 -23.17 56.01
CA ASN A 248 35.60 -23.19 54.74
C ASN A 248 37.05 -22.68 54.88
N VAL A 249 37.36 -21.75 55.79
CA VAL A 249 38.77 -21.40 56.08
C VAL A 249 39.58 -22.59 56.61
N ALA A 250 38.98 -23.43 57.46
CA ALA A 250 39.62 -24.66 57.92
C ALA A 250 39.91 -25.63 56.76
N ALA A 251 38.99 -25.75 55.80
CA ALA A 251 39.19 -26.55 54.59
C ALA A 251 40.31 -25.98 53.70
N ALA A 252 40.33 -24.66 53.47
CA ALA A 252 41.36 -23.97 52.70
C ALA A 252 42.76 -24.22 53.30
N VAL A 253 42.88 -24.03 54.62
CA VAL A 253 44.13 -24.26 55.36
C VAL A 253 44.56 -25.71 55.31
N ALA A 254 43.65 -26.66 55.56
CA ALA A 254 43.98 -28.09 55.54
C ALA A 254 44.47 -28.56 54.17
N ARG A 255 43.86 -28.11 53.07
CA ARG A 255 44.30 -28.45 51.70
C ARG A 255 45.67 -27.85 51.38
N CYS A 256 45.91 -26.59 51.73
CA CYS A 256 47.15 -25.91 51.39
C CYS A 256 48.32 -26.29 52.32
N ALA A 257 48.05 -26.70 53.57
CA ALA A 257 49.08 -27.15 54.51
C ALA A 257 49.85 -28.38 54.01
N VAL A 258 49.23 -29.21 53.15
CA VAL A 258 49.82 -30.43 52.59
C VAL A 258 50.27 -30.27 51.13
N ALA A 259 50.21 -29.06 50.56
CA ALA A 259 50.61 -28.77 49.19
C ALA A 259 52.07 -28.26 49.16
N PRO A 260 53.07 -29.09 48.78
CA PRO A 260 54.48 -28.70 48.78
C PRO A 260 54.87 -27.84 47.55
N ASP A 261 53.89 -27.27 46.86
CA ASP A 261 54.09 -26.46 45.64
C ASP A 261 53.94 -24.97 45.94
N ARG A 262 54.93 -24.17 45.56
CA ARG A 262 54.92 -22.71 45.68
C ARG A 262 53.90 -22.04 44.76
N SER A 263 53.39 -22.73 43.74
CA SER A 263 52.27 -22.27 42.94
C SER A 263 50.90 -22.69 43.45
N ALA A 264 50.81 -23.49 44.52
CA ALA A 264 49.53 -23.94 45.03
C ALA A 264 48.71 -22.78 45.60
N VAL A 265 47.44 -22.72 45.19
CA VAL A 265 46.42 -21.87 45.80
C VAL A 265 45.15 -22.69 46.01
N CYS A 266 44.56 -22.54 47.20
CA CYS A 266 43.37 -23.26 47.62
C CYS A 266 42.22 -22.27 47.79
N LEU A 267 41.41 -22.10 46.75
CA LEU A 267 40.18 -21.32 46.80
C LEU A 267 39.02 -22.18 47.32
N GLU A 268 38.32 -21.69 48.33
CA GLU A 268 37.06 -22.27 48.82
C GLU A 268 35.89 -21.34 48.50
N ASP A 269 34.77 -21.95 48.11
CA ASP A 269 33.53 -21.24 47.83
C ASP A 269 32.98 -20.58 49.11
N PHE A 270 31.99 -19.71 48.92
CA PHE A 270 31.24 -19.07 49.99
C PHE A 270 30.65 -20.11 50.94
N ALA A 271 30.81 -19.87 52.24
CA ALA A 271 30.08 -20.54 53.30
C ALA A 271 29.77 -19.55 54.42
N SER A 272 28.77 -19.84 55.25
CA SER A 272 28.52 -19.03 56.45
C SER A 272 29.73 -19.04 57.37
N TYR A 273 30.19 -17.86 57.75
CA TYR A 273 31.38 -17.68 58.58
C TYR A 273 31.02 -16.95 59.87
N ALA A 274 31.05 -17.70 60.99
CA ALA A 274 30.59 -17.21 62.27
C ALA A 274 31.33 -15.97 62.81
N PRO A 275 32.66 -15.82 62.64
CA PRO A 275 33.38 -14.61 63.07
C PRO A 275 32.84 -13.32 62.42
N SER A 276 32.45 -13.38 61.14
CA SER A 276 31.81 -12.27 60.43
C SER A 276 30.27 -12.26 60.60
N GLY A 277 29.76 -12.61 61.79
CA GLY A 277 28.32 -12.59 62.09
C GLY A 277 27.48 -13.57 61.27
N GLY A 278 28.09 -14.65 60.77
CA GLY A 278 27.44 -15.64 59.93
C GLY A 278 27.31 -15.26 58.45
N ALA A 279 27.87 -14.10 58.05
CA ALA A 279 27.88 -13.69 56.65
C ALA A 279 28.53 -14.76 55.75
N PRO A 280 28.05 -14.93 54.51
CA PRO A 280 28.70 -15.79 53.53
C PRO A 280 30.07 -15.22 53.15
N ILE A 281 31.14 -15.99 53.32
CA ILE A 281 32.51 -15.55 53.02
C ILE A 281 33.23 -16.62 52.20
N ALA A 282 34.02 -16.21 51.22
CA ALA A 282 34.94 -17.07 50.48
C ALA A 282 36.39 -16.84 50.93
N PHE A 283 37.19 -17.90 50.92
CA PHE A 283 38.60 -17.86 51.37
C PHE A 283 39.53 -18.37 50.29
N MET A 284 40.70 -17.75 50.21
CA MET A 284 41.80 -18.21 49.37
C MET A 284 43.04 -18.40 50.22
N ALA A 285 43.73 -19.53 50.06
CA ALA A 285 44.93 -19.84 50.84
C ALA A 285 46.13 -20.19 49.93
N SER A 286 47.34 -19.91 50.39
CA SER A 286 48.60 -20.26 49.72
C SER A 286 49.64 -20.73 50.74
N PRO A 287 50.41 -21.80 50.47
CA PRO A 287 51.39 -22.31 51.41
C PRO A 287 52.60 -21.37 51.52
N VAL A 288 53.03 -21.10 52.75
CA VAL A 288 54.29 -20.40 53.04
C VAL A 288 55.37 -21.47 53.14
N ILE A 289 56.26 -21.51 52.14
CA ILE A 289 57.27 -22.55 52.00
C ILE A 289 58.67 -21.99 52.24
N ASP A 290 59.38 -22.56 53.21
CA ASP A 290 60.79 -22.28 53.46
C ASP A 290 61.63 -23.55 53.35
N GLN A 291 62.73 -23.47 52.59
CA GLN A 291 63.62 -24.61 52.29
C GLN A 291 62.90 -25.90 51.83
N GLY A 292 61.79 -25.75 51.09
CA GLY A 292 60.99 -26.88 50.58
C GLY A 292 59.99 -27.48 51.58
N VAL A 293 59.86 -26.89 52.77
CA VAL A 293 58.91 -27.31 53.80
C VAL A 293 57.83 -26.26 53.97
N VAL A 294 56.56 -26.68 54.03
CA VAL A 294 55.44 -25.81 54.38
C VAL A 294 55.57 -25.44 55.87
N ILE A 295 55.84 -24.17 56.15
CA ILE A 295 56.00 -23.64 57.52
C ILE A 295 54.78 -22.85 58.00
N GLY A 296 53.89 -22.48 57.09
CA GLY A 296 52.69 -21.66 57.30
C GLY A 296 51.71 -21.83 56.16
N VAL A 297 50.48 -21.36 56.35
CA VAL A 297 49.52 -21.12 55.26
C VAL A 297 49.06 -19.68 55.38
N LEU A 298 49.30 -18.88 54.34
CA LEU A 298 48.77 -17.53 54.22
C LEU A 298 47.34 -17.64 53.70
N VAL A 299 46.39 -17.02 54.39
CA VAL A 299 44.96 -17.08 54.07
C VAL A 299 44.47 -15.66 53.86
N ALA A 300 43.73 -15.44 52.78
CA ALA A 300 43.02 -14.21 52.51
C ALA A 300 41.50 -14.44 52.58
N GLN A 301 40.83 -13.60 53.35
CA GLN A 301 39.38 -13.44 53.29
C GLN A 301 39.03 -12.54 52.10
N LEU A 302 38.28 -13.08 51.14
CA LEU A 302 37.92 -12.33 49.93
C LEU A 302 36.83 -11.29 50.27
N SER A 303 36.93 -10.11 49.67
CA SER A 303 35.91 -9.07 49.81
C SER A 303 34.69 -9.40 48.94
N ASN A 304 33.54 -9.61 49.60
CA ASN A 304 32.26 -9.79 48.91
C ASN A 304 31.90 -8.56 48.08
N GLU A 305 32.20 -7.36 48.59
CA GLU A 305 31.94 -6.10 47.91
C GLU A 305 32.75 -5.98 46.62
N GLU A 306 34.02 -6.37 46.62
CA GLU A 306 34.85 -6.35 45.41
C GLU A 306 34.37 -7.35 44.36
N ILE A 307 33.99 -8.57 44.77
CA ILE A 307 33.39 -9.56 43.86
C ILE A 307 32.11 -9.01 43.24
N ASP A 308 31.22 -8.43 44.04
CA ASP A 308 29.98 -7.84 43.56
C ASP A 308 30.22 -6.63 42.66
N ASN A 309 31.21 -5.79 42.97
CA ASN A 309 31.59 -4.66 42.15
C ASN A 309 32.09 -5.11 40.78
N VAL A 310 32.88 -6.18 40.70
CA VAL A 310 33.32 -6.71 39.40
C VAL A 310 32.13 -7.25 38.59
N VAL A 311 31.24 -8.03 39.21
CA VAL A 311 30.07 -8.63 38.54
C VAL A 311 29.05 -7.58 38.08
N THR A 312 28.77 -6.58 38.91
CA THR A 312 27.79 -5.53 38.64
C THR A 312 28.36 -4.33 37.86
N GLY A 313 29.68 -4.29 37.65
CA GLY A 313 30.40 -3.13 37.11
C GLY A 313 30.32 -1.91 38.03
N GLY A 314 30.34 -2.13 39.34
CA GLY A 314 30.11 -1.10 40.36
C GLY A 314 28.70 -0.53 40.29
N ARG A 315 27.71 -1.39 40.06
CA ARG A 315 26.27 -1.05 40.01
C ARG A 315 25.92 -0.04 38.91
N ARG A 316 26.69 -0.03 37.82
CA ARG A 316 26.56 0.88 36.66
C ARG A 316 25.99 0.16 35.43
N TRP A 317 24.92 -0.62 35.64
CA TRP A 317 24.36 -1.54 34.63
C TRP A 317 24.11 -0.89 33.26
N ARG A 318 23.59 0.33 33.21
CA ARG A 318 23.39 1.06 31.95
C ARG A 318 24.69 1.33 31.21
N GLN A 319 25.75 1.80 31.91
CA GLN A 319 27.05 2.04 31.29
C GLN A 319 27.76 0.74 30.88
N GLU A 320 27.46 -0.36 31.58
CA GLU A 320 27.95 -1.71 31.28
C GLU A 320 27.17 -2.38 30.13
N GLY A 321 26.20 -1.70 29.51
CA GLY A 321 25.47 -2.22 28.36
C GLY A 321 24.28 -3.12 28.68
N PHE A 322 23.80 -3.12 29.92
CA PHE A 322 22.64 -3.90 30.36
C PHE A 322 21.29 -3.17 30.27
N GLY A 323 21.28 -1.88 29.92
CA GLY A 323 20.04 -1.11 29.81
C GLY A 323 19.32 -0.91 31.16
N ASP A 324 18.00 -0.80 31.11
CA ASP A 324 17.16 -0.41 32.24
C ASP A 324 16.80 -1.56 33.18
N THR A 325 16.69 -2.78 32.67
CA THR A 325 16.28 -3.98 33.42
C THR A 325 17.34 -5.09 33.39
N GLY A 326 18.33 -4.98 32.51
CA GLY A 326 19.34 -6.01 32.39
C GLY A 326 20.30 -6.04 33.56
N GLU A 327 20.89 -7.22 33.76
CA GLU A 327 21.84 -7.50 34.83
C GLU A 327 22.70 -8.74 34.50
N ALA A 328 23.77 -8.91 35.27
CA ALA A 328 24.50 -10.16 35.37
C ALA A 328 24.66 -10.57 36.84
N TYR A 329 24.64 -11.87 37.10
CA TYR A 329 24.81 -12.43 38.43
C TYR A 329 25.51 -13.79 38.39
N LEU A 330 26.14 -14.15 39.50
CA LEU A 330 26.82 -15.42 39.72
C LEU A 330 25.94 -16.39 40.51
N VAL A 331 25.99 -17.67 40.14
CA VAL A 331 25.28 -18.74 40.86
C VAL A 331 26.19 -19.94 41.04
N GLY A 332 26.19 -20.52 42.25
CA GLY A 332 26.93 -21.73 42.58
C GLY A 332 26.18 -23.02 42.23
N PRO A 333 26.79 -24.20 42.44
CA PRO A 333 26.20 -25.51 42.13
C PRO A 333 25.02 -25.87 43.05
N ASP A 334 24.86 -25.17 44.16
CA ASP A 334 23.70 -25.24 45.07
C ASP A 334 22.49 -24.42 44.59
N HIS A 335 22.62 -23.76 43.43
CA HIS A 335 21.67 -22.82 42.85
C HIS A 335 21.48 -21.55 43.69
N LEU A 336 22.36 -21.28 44.65
CA LEU A 336 22.35 -20.05 45.43
C LEU A 336 23.26 -19.00 44.79
N VAL A 337 22.88 -17.74 44.88
CA VAL A 337 23.68 -16.66 44.26
C VAL A 337 25.02 -16.47 44.98
N ARG A 338 26.05 -16.10 44.20
CA ARG A 338 27.38 -15.68 44.69
C ARG A 338 27.63 -14.19 44.50
N SER A 339 26.69 -13.50 43.86
CA SER A 339 26.65 -12.05 43.78
C SER A 339 25.22 -11.54 43.81
N GLY A 340 24.98 -10.36 44.39
CA GLY A 340 23.63 -9.81 44.50
C GLY A 340 23.00 -9.43 43.16
N PRO A 341 21.73 -9.78 42.91
CA PRO A 341 21.03 -9.28 41.73
C PRO A 341 20.78 -7.77 41.82
N ARG A 342 20.61 -7.13 40.66
CA ARG A 342 20.38 -5.68 40.52
C ARG A 342 19.23 -5.16 41.37
N ALA A 343 18.10 -5.87 41.37
CA ALA A 343 16.90 -5.46 42.08
C ALA A 343 17.13 -5.29 43.60
N PHE A 344 17.98 -6.13 44.19
CA PHE A 344 18.37 -6.02 45.61
C PHE A 344 19.00 -4.65 45.90
N TYR A 345 19.89 -4.18 45.01
CA TYR A 345 20.61 -2.92 45.18
C TYR A 345 19.81 -1.67 44.83
N GLU A 346 18.91 -1.75 43.85
CA GLU A 346 18.13 -0.58 43.42
C GLU A 346 16.97 -0.28 44.38
N ASN A 347 16.24 -1.30 44.84
CA ASN A 347 15.11 -1.13 45.74
C ASN A 347 14.78 -2.44 46.50
N HIS A 348 15.23 -2.53 47.75
CA HIS A 348 15.02 -3.69 48.62
C HIS A 348 13.53 -4.06 48.80
N GLU A 349 12.66 -3.07 49.03
CA GLU A 349 11.22 -3.30 49.23
C GLU A 349 10.58 -3.92 47.99
N ASN A 350 10.87 -3.37 46.81
CA ASN A 350 10.36 -3.91 45.56
C ASN A 350 10.95 -5.30 45.26
N TYR A 351 12.23 -5.50 45.57
CA TYR A 351 12.90 -6.79 45.41
C TYR A 351 12.22 -7.90 46.23
N TYR A 352 11.95 -7.67 47.53
CA TYR A 352 11.26 -8.65 48.36
C TYR A 352 9.82 -8.91 47.89
N ALA A 353 9.10 -7.86 47.45
CA ALA A 353 7.76 -8.02 46.88
C ALA A 353 7.77 -8.86 45.59
N GLU A 354 8.73 -8.62 44.69
CA GLU A 354 8.91 -9.38 43.45
C GLU A 354 9.26 -10.84 43.71
N LEU A 355 10.13 -11.14 44.69
CA LEU A 355 10.43 -12.51 45.09
C LEU A 355 9.20 -13.24 45.65
N LYS A 356 8.40 -12.56 46.48
CA LYS A 356 7.17 -13.12 47.04
C LYS A 356 6.14 -13.44 45.95
N ILE A 357 5.99 -12.55 44.96
CA ILE A 357 5.13 -12.77 43.79
C ILE A 357 5.64 -13.94 42.93
N ALA A 358 6.96 -14.09 42.82
CA ALA A 358 7.61 -15.17 42.08
C ALA A 358 7.52 -16.54 42.79
N GLY A 359 7.03 -16.60 44.02
CA GLY A 359 6.84 -17.83 44.79
C GLY A 359 8.04 -18.25 45.65
N THR A 360 8.98 -17.35 45.90
CA THR A 360 10.04 -17.56 46.90
C THR A 360 9.43 -17.72 48.30
N SER A 361 9.94 -18.65 49.11
CA SER A 361 9.41 -18.90 50.46
C SER A 361 9.68 -17.72 51.40
N ASP A 362 8.79 -17.51 52.37
CA ASP A 362 8.99 -16.48 53.40
C ASP A 362 10.28 -16.75 54.19
N GLU A 363 10.63 -18.02 54.44
CA GLU A 363 11.91 -18.41 55.08
C GLU A 363 13.15 -17.93 54.32
N GLU A 364 13.13 -17.98 52.99
CA GLU A 364 14.24 -17.53 52.14
C GLU A 364 14.36 -16.00 52.17
N ILE A 365 13.22 -15.30 52.07
CA ILE A 365 13.17 -13.83 52.16
C ILE A 365 13.66 -13.34 53.53
N GLU A 366 13.19 -13.98 54.61
CA GLU A 366 13.63 -13.69 55.98
C GLU A 366 15.12 -13.96 56.18
N ALA A 367 15.67 -14.99 55.55
CA ALA A 367 17.12 -15.25 55.58
C ALA A 367 17.89 -14.11 54.90
N ILE A 368 17.48 -13.67 53.71
CA ILE A 368 18.11 -12.54 53.00
C ILE A 368 18.06 -11.27 53.86
N GLN A 369 16.94 -11.00 54.54
CA GLN A 369 16.79 -9.87 55.46
C GLN A 369 17.69 -9.99 56.70
N ARG A 370 17.75 -11.18 57.31
CA ARG A 370 18.53 -11.45 58.53
C ARG A 370 20.03 -11.27 58.31
N TYR A 371 20.53 -11.74 57.18
CA TYR A 371 21.95 -11.66 56.81
C TYR A 371 22.30 -10.40 56.01
N GLY A 372 21.31 -9.64 55.54
CA GLY A 372 21.52 -8.41 54.78
C GLY A 372 22.16 -8.62 53.41
N THR A 373 22.09 -9.84 52.86
CA THR A 373 22.67 -10.18 51.56
C THR A 373 21.92 -11.34 50.91
N PRO A 374 21.74 -11.33 49.58
CA PRO A 374 21.17 -12.48 48.87
C PRO A 374 22.20 -13.59 48.65
N VAL A 375 23.51 -13.32 48.79
CA VAL A 375 24.57 -14.33 48.61
C VAL A 375 24.32 -15.52 49.55
N LEU A 376 24.36 -16.75 49.03
CA LEU A 376 23.96 -18.00 49.73
C LEU A 376 22.54 -18.05 50.31
N HIS A 377 21.72 -17.02 50.12
CA HIS A 377 20.38 -16.95 50.71
C HIS A 377 19.29 -16.89 49.65
N GLN A 378 19.56 -16.41 48.44
CA GLN A 378 18.62 -16.44 47.33
C GLN A 378 18.90 -17.62 46.40
N ARG A 379 17.87 -18.44 46.14
CA ARG A 379 17.90 -19.50 45.14
C ARG A 379 17.50 -18.97 43.77
N ILE A 380 18.36 -19.17 42.77
CA ILE A 380 18.09 -18.87 41.36
C ILE A 380 18.26 -20.14 40.53
N ASP A 381 17.23 -20.99 40.57
CA ASP A 381 17.17 -22.22 39.79
C ASP A 381 16.39 -22.03 38.48
N THR A 382 17.05 -21.40 37.50
CA THR A 382 16.47 -21.17 36.17
C THR A 382 17.06 -22.14 35.14
N LYS A 383 16.40 -22.28 33.99
CA LYS A 383 16.94 -23.04 32.84
C LYS A 383 18.35 -22.60 32.45
N ALA A 384 18.62 -21.29 32.51
CA ALA A 384 19.94 -20.73 32.21
C ALA A 384 20.98 -21.14 33.26
N THR A 385 20.64 -21.04 34.55
CA THR A 385 21.50 -21.49 35.65
C THR A 385 21.85 -22.97 35.51
N GLN A 386 20.83 -23.83 35.32
CA GLN A 386 21.01 -25.28 35.18
C GLN A 386 21.93 -25.62 34.00
N ALA A 387 21.71 -25.00 32.85
CA ALA A 387 22.52 -25.23 31.65
C ALA A 387 23.97 -24.79 31.85
N ALA A 388 24.20 -23.60 32.42
CA ALA A 388 25.55 -23.10 32.67
C ALA A 388 26.31 -23.96 33.70
N LEU A 389 25.67 -24.39 34.79
CA LEU A 389 26.29 -25.27 35.78
C LEU A 389 26.59 -26.67 35.22
N ALA A 390 25.80 -27.14 34.25
CA ALA A 390 26.09 -28.34 33.48
C ALA A 390 27.21 -28.16 32.44
N GLY A 391 27.80 -26.96 32.33
CA GLY A 391 28.88 -26.64 31.40
C GLY A 391 28.40 -26.31 29.97
N VAL A 392 27.10 -26.02 29.80
CA VAL A 392 26.53 -25.64 28.49
C VAL A 392 26.42 -24.12 28.41
N GLU A 393 27.15 -23.51 27.50
CA GLU A 393 26.98 -22.10 27.12
C GLU A 393 25.82 -21.95 26.13
N GLY A 394 25.04 -20.88 26.25
CA GLY A 394 23.97 -20.63 25.30
C GLY A 394 23.16 -19.37 25.57
N THR A 395 22.15 -19.16 24.74
CA THR A 395 21.19 -18.07 24.84
C THR A 395 19.77 -18.58 24.69
N GLY A 396 18.81 -17.83 25.21
CA GLY A 396 17.40 -18.17 25.06
C GLY A 396 16.45 -17.33 25.90
N LYS A 397 15.17 -17.49 25.59
CA LYS A 397 14.07 -16.98 26.42
C LYS A 397 13.89 -17.88 27.64
N ILE A 398 13.91 -17.28 28.82
CA ILE A 398 13.69 -17.96 30.09
C ILE A 398 12.71 -17.15 30.94
N VAL A 399 12.13 -17.79 31.96
CA VAL A 399 11.51 -17.06 33.07
C VAL A 399 12.62 -16.77 34.08
N GLY A 400 12.85 -15.50 34.41
CA GLY A 400 13.86 -15.10 35.39
C GLY A 400 13.43 -15.43 36.82
N TYR A 401 14.33 -15.20 37.80
CA TYR A 401 14.04 -15.46 39.22
C TYR A 401 12.86 -14.65 39.78
N ARG A 402 12.50 -13.54 39.13
CA ARG A 402 11.34 -12.70 39.47
C ARG A 402 10.01 -13.19 38.86
N GLY A 403 10.00 -14.34 38.18
CA GLY A 403 8.82 -14.80 37.44
C GLY A 403 8.55 -14.05 36.13
N VAL A 404 9.41 -13.10 35.75
CA VAL A 404 9.26 -12.27 34.54
C VAL A 404 9.95 -12.94 33.33
N PRO A 405 9.33 -12.96 32.13
CA PRO A 405 9.98 -13.43 30.91
C PRO A 405 11.20 -12.57 30.53
N THR A 406 12.33 -13.21 30.30
CA THR A 406 13.61 -12.54 30.00
C THR A 406 14.32 -13.21 28.82
N LEU A 407 15.17 -12.45 28.15
CA LEU A 407 16.19 -12.98 27.25
C LEU A 407 17.47 -13.12 28.07
N ALA A 408 18.13 -14.27 27.99
CA ALA A 408 19.33 -14.55 28.76
C ALA A 408 20.45 -15.14 27.88
N SER A 409 21.68 -14.85 28.28
CA SER A 409 22.90 -15.52 27.88
C SER A 409 23.55 -16.11 29.12
N TRP A 410 24.04 -17.34 29.05
CA TRP A 410 24.59 -18.05 30.21
C TRP A 410 25.83 -18.83 29.83
N GLY A 411 26.73 -18.99 30.79
CA GLY A 411 27.94 -19.78 30.64
C GLY A 411 28.61 -20.02 31.99
N ARG A 412 29.55 -20.94 32.03
CA ARG A 412 30.35 -21.24 33.21
C ARG A 412 31.58 -20.34 33.27
N LEU A 413 32.04 -20.03 34.48
CA LEU A 413 33.34 -19.38 34.71
C LEU A 413 34.45 -20.40 34.89
N GLU A 414 35.62 -20.09 34.33
CA GLU A 414 36.83 -20.90 34.44
C GLU A 414 37.71 -20.42 35.61
N ILE A 415 37.21 -20.64 36.83
CA ILE A 415 37.94 -20.33 38.08
C ILE A 415 38.30 -21.65 38.77
N PRO A 416 39.59 -21.96 38.97
CA PRO A 416 40.02 -23.17 39.66
C PRO A 416 39.43 -23.28 41.08
N GLY A 417 38.97 -24.47 41.45
CA GLY A 417 38.43 -24.75 42.80
C GLY A 417 36.92 -24.49 42.97
N VAL A 418 36.31 -23.65 42.14
CA VAL A 418 34.87 -23.35 42.23
C VAL A 418 34.13 -23.63 40.92
N LYS A 419 32.81 -23.82 41.00
CA LYS A 419 31.95 -24.09 39.84
C LYS A 419 30.82 -23.08 39.79
N TRP A 420 31.09 -21.92 39.22
CA TRP A 420 30.10 -20.84 39.15
C TRP A 420 29.58 -20.66 37.73
N ALA A 421 28.29 -20.41 37.63
CA ALA A 421 27.62 -19.96 36.43
C ALA A 421 27.52 -18.42 36.46
N LEU A 422 27.75 -17.78 35.32
CA LEU A 422 27.43 -16.39 35.09
C LEU A 422 26.25 -16.32 34.12
N VAL A 423 25.16 -15.68 34.56
CA VAL A 423 23.98 -15.43 33.73
C VAL A 423 23.84 -13.93 33.51
N ALA A 424 23.76 -13.52 32.26
CA ALA A 424 23.40 -12.17 31.84
C ALA A 424 21.98 -12.21 31.28
N LYS A 425 21.11 -11.31 31.71
CA LYS A 425 19.72 -11.27 31.22
C LYS A 425 19.22 -9.84 31.06
N ILE A 426 18.11 -9.71 30.32
CA ILE A 426 17.31 -8.49 30.19
C ILE A 426 15.83 -8.85 30.14
N ASP A 427 14.95 -8.01 30.66
CA ASP A 427 13.51 -8.28 30.61
C ASP A 427 13.01 -8.21 29.16
N SER A 428 12.12 -9.13 28.79
CA SER A 428 11.61 -9.21 27.41
C SER A 428 10.84 -7.94 27.01
N ALA A 429 10.21 -7.26 27.98
CA ALA A 429 9.46 -6.03 27.74
C ALA A 429 10.36 -4.88 27.27
N GLU A 430 11.56 -4.73 27.86
CA GLU A 430 12.55 -3.75 27.43
C GLU A 430 13.15 -4.15 26.08
N ALA A 431 13.63 -5.39 25.96
CA ALA A 431 14.29 -5.87 24.75
C ALA A 431 13.41 -5.76 23.49
N PHE A 432 12.09 -5.97 23.62
CA PHE A 432 11.14 -5.83 22.52
C PHE A 432 10.39 -4.50 22.50
N ALA A 433 10.72 -3.53 23.36
CA ALA A 433 10.13 -2.20 23.33
C ALA A 433 10.18 -1.54 21.93
N PRO A 434 11.30 -1.62 21.18
CA PRO A 434 11.37 -1.08 19.82
C PRO A 434 10.38 -1.74 18.84
N ILE A 435 9.99 -3.00 19.06
CA ILE A 435 9.04 -3.72 18.20
C ILE A 435 7.62 -3.21 18.39
N TYR A 436 7.25 -2.78 19.60
CA TYR A 436 5.94 -2.15 19.81
C TYR A 436 5.82 -0.81 19.09
N GLN A 437 6.90 -0.03 19.04
CA GLN A 437 6.96 1.21 18.26
C GLN A 437 6.85 0.92 16.75
N LEU A 438 7.67 -0.01 16.24
CA LEU A 438 7.63 -0.43 14.83
C LEU A 438 6.24 -0.94 14.42
N ARG A 439 5.56 -1.71 15.28
CA ARG A 439 4.19 -2.16 15.02
C ARG A 439 3.24 -0.97 14.81
N ASN A 440 3.31 0.02 15.68
CA ASN A 440 2.44 1.20 15.57
C ASN A 440 2.77 2.00 14.30
N ASP A 441 4.04 2.16 13.96
CA ASP A 441 4.46 2.83 12.72
C ASP A 441 3.97 2.09 11.47
N LEU A 442 4.07 0.76 11.45
CA LEU A 442 3.55 -0.08 10.36
C LEU A 442 2.03 0.05 10.22
N LEU A 443 1.29 0.18 11.32
CA LEU A 443 -0.17 0.40 11.28
C LEU A 443 -0.51 1.77 10.71
N VAL A 444 0.23 2.83 11.09
CA VAL A 444 0.02 4.18 10.56
C VAL A 444 0.35 4.25 9.07
N VAL A 445 1.52 3.75 8.66
CA VAL A 445 1.96 3.73 7.26
C VAL A 445 1.03 2.85 6.41
N GLY A 446 0.64 1.67 6.92
CA GLY A 446 -0.30 0.78 6.25
C GLY A 446 -1.68 1.42 6.08
N GLY A 447 -2.18 2.11 7.11
CA GLY A 447 -3.44 2.87 7.03
C GLY A 447 -3.40 3.99 6.00
N LEU A 448 -2.32 4.78 5.98
CA LEU A 448 -2.12 5.82 4.97
C LEU A 448 -2.03 5.24 3.55
N ALA A 449 -1.31 4.14 3.36
CA ALA A 449 -1.22 3.46 2.07
C ALA A 449 -2.58 2.97 1.57
N LEU A 450 -3.42 2.42 2.46
CA LEU A 450 -4.79 2.02 2.13
C LEU A 450 -5.68 3.22 1.75
N LEU A 451 -5.55 4.35 2.44
CA LEU A 451 -6.28 5.58 2.09
C LEU A 451 -5.89 6.12 0.72
N VAL A 452 -4.58 6.20 0.43
CA VAL A 452 -4.08 6.61 -0.89
C VAL A 452 -4.59 5.65 -1.96
N MET A 453 -4.53 4.35 -1.70
CA MET A 453 -5.05 3.33 -2.61
C MET A 453 -6.56 3.44 -2.83
N ALA A 454 -7.32 3.84 -1.81
CA ALA A 454 -8.77 4.00 -1.93
C ALA A 454 -9.08 5.21 -2.81
N ALA A 455 -8.34 6.31 -2.62
CA ALA A 455 -8.43 7.49 -3.45
C ALA A 455 -8.06 7.18 -4.92
N THR A 456 -6.96 6.47 -5.16
CA THR A 456 -6.53 6.11 -6.53
C THR A 456 -7.47 5.10 -7.18
N ALA A 457 -7.96 4.09 -6.46
CA ALA A 457 -8.94 3.14 -6.96
C ALA A 457 -10.28 3.82 -7.29
N ALA A 458 -10.73 4.77 -6.46
CA ALA A 458 -11.94 5.55 -6.71
C ALA A 458 -11.77 6.48 -7.92
N TRP A 459 -10.62 7.15 -8.04
CA TRP A 459 -10.27 7.98 -9.18
C TRP A 459 -10.24 7.17 -10.47
N LEU A 460 -9.52 6.04 -10.49
CA LEU A 460 -9.40 5.18 -11.66
C LEU A 460 -10.74 4.57 -12.08
N SER A 461 -11.55 4.12 -11.10
CA SER A 461 -12.89 3.60 -11.35
C SER A 461 -13.80 4.66 -11.99
N LYS A 462 -13.71 5.93 -11.56
CA LYS A 462 -14.45 7.04 -12.19
C LYS A 462 -13.88 7.39 -13.58
N ALA A 463 -12.57 7.45 -13.73
CA ALA A 463 -11.90 7.83 -14.97
C ALA A 463 -12.20 6.85 -16.11
N LEU A 464 -12.17 5.54 -15.83
CA LEU A 464 -12.41 4.50 -16.84
C LEU A 464 -13.91 4.28 -17.14
N LEU A 465 -14.77 4.24 -16.11
CA LEU A 465 -16.18 3.88 -16.32
C LEU A 465 -17.10 5.07 -16.61
N GLY A 466 -16.66 6.31 -16.34
CA GLY A 466 -17.43 7.51 -16.66
C GLY A 466 -17.77 7.60 -18.16
N PRO A 467 -16.76 7.64 -19.06
CA PRO A 467 -16.99 7.72 -20.50
C PRO A 467 -17.79 6.53 -21.06
N LEU A 468 -17.58 5.32 -20.54
CA LEU A 468 -18.35 4.13 -20.93
C LEU A 468 -19.85 4.25 -20.58
N ARG A 469 -20.19 4.87 -19.46
CA ARG A 469 -21.60 5.14 -19.09
C ARG A 469 -22.22 6.18 -20.02
N GLU A 470 -21.48 7.24 -20.36
CA GLU A 470 -21.93 8.27 -21.32
C GLU A 470 -22.17 7.66 -22.71
N LEU A 471 -21.24 6.84 -23.20
CA LEU A 471 -21.39 6.12 -24.46
C LEU A 471 -22.59 5.16 -24.43
N THR A 472 -22.76 4.38 -23.37
CA THR A 472 -23.91 3.47 -23.22
C THR A 472 -25.23 4.24 -23.24
N ALA A 473 -25.27 5.44 -22.65
CA ALA A 473 -26.45 6.31 -22.67
C ALA A 473 -26.69 6.89 -24.07
N GLY A 474 -25.65 7.32 -24.77
CA GLY A 474 -25.73 7.81 -26.15
C GLY A 474 -26.24 6.76 -27.13
N VAL A 475 -25.72 5.54 -27.06
CA VAL A 475 -26.19 4.40 -27.88
C VAL A 475 -27.67 4.12 -27.63
N LYS A 476 -28.13 4.14 -26.37
CA LYS A 476 -29.55 3.93 -26.05
C LYS A 476 -30.46 5.04 -26.59
N ARG A 477 -30.01 6.30 -26.58
CA ARG A 477 -30.76 7.42 -27.15
C ARG A 477 -30.86 7.30 -28.67
N PHE A 478 -29.75 7.00 -29.34
CA PHE A 478 -29.74 6.77 -30.78
C PHE A 478 -30.68 5.61 -31.19
N ALA A 479 -30.64 4.49 -30.47
CA ALA A 479 -31.54 3.36 -30.72
C ALA A 479 -33.03 3.70 -30.49
N ALA A 480 -33.33 4.74 -29.73
CA ALA A 480 -34.68 5.24 -29.49
C ALA A 480 -35.16 6.27 -30.54
N GLY A 481 -34.39 6.51 -31.60
CA GLY A 481 -34.76 7.40 -32.71
C GLY A 481 -34.20 8.83 -32.60
N ASP A 482 -33.35 9.12 -31.62
CA ASP A 482 -32.63 10.40 -31.53
C ASP A 482 -31.39 10.36 -32.44
N TYR A 483 -31.58 10.63 -33.73
CA TYR A 483 -30.51 10.68 -34.73
C TYR A 483 -29.60 11.93 -34.59
N GLY A 484 -29.83 12.79 -33.59
CA GLY A 484 -28.93 13.88 -33.20
C GLY A 484 -28.07 13.56 -31.98
N ALA A 485 -28.19 12.35 -31.42
CA ALA A 485 -27.44 11.95 -30.23
C ALA A 485 -25.93 11.87 -30.53
N SER A 486 -25.13 12.67 -29.83
CA SER A 486 -23.67 12.59 -29.82
C SER A 486 -23.14 12.33 -28.40
N VAL A 487 -21.98 11.69 -28.33
CA VAL A 487 -21.28 11.39 -27.07
C VAL A 487 -19.97 12.20 -27.05
N PRO A 488 -19.65 12.88 -25.94
CA PRO A 488 -18.41 13.65 -25.85
C PRO A 488 -17.19 12.73 -25.87
N VAL A 489 -16.24 13.01 -26.77
CA VAL A 489 -14.94 12.31 -26.82
C VAL A 489 -13.99 13.00 -25.83
N ARG A 490 -13.88 12.46 -24.61
CA ARG A 490 -13.05 13.05 -23.54
C ARG A 490 -11.65 12.45 -23.41
N THR A 491 -11.47 11.23 -23.90
CA THR A 491 -10.20 10.48 -23.83
C THR A 491 -9.65 10.25 -25.23
N HIS A 492 -8.34 10.00 -25.33
CA HIS A 492 -7.66 9.68 -26.60
C HIS A 492 -7.26 8.21 -26.69
N ASP A 493 -7.75 7.39 -25.76
CA ASP A 493 -7.53 5.96 -25.67
C ASP A 493 -8.60 5.19 -26.48
N GLU A 494 -8.66 3.87 -26.32
CA GLU A 494 -9.63 3.00 -26.99
C GLU A 494 -11.08 3.40 -26.69
N ILE A 495 -11.36 3.96 -25.51
CA ILE A 495 -12.69 4.43 -25.14
C ILE A 495 -13.04 5.69 -25.93
N GLY A 496 -12.07 6.59 -26.11
CA GLY A 496 -12.19 7.77 -26.95
C GLY A 496 -12.43 7.43 -28.41
N GLN A 497 -11.66 6.48 -28.95
CA GLN A 497 -11.83 5.98 -30.31
C GLN A 497 -13.23 5.39 -30.52
N LEU A 498 -13.75 4.63 -29.55
CA LEU A 498 -15.09 4.08 -29.62
C LEU A 498 -16.18 5.16 -29.61
N CYS A 499 -16.02 6.22 -28.81
CA CYS A 499 -16.92 7.37 -28.82
C CYS A 499 -16.89 8.11 -30.17
N SER A 500 -15.70 8.29 -30.74
CA SER A 500 -15.52 8.92 -32.05
C SER A 500 -16.14 8.08 -33.18
N ALA A 501 -15.93 6.77 -33.17
CA ALA A 501 -16.51 5.86 -34.15
C ALA A 501 -18.05 5.84 -34.07
N PHE A 502 -18.61 5.87 -32.86
CA PHE A 502 -20.05 6.00 -32.65
C PHE A 502 -20.58 7.31 -33.27
N ASN A 503 -19.96 8.45 -32.97
CA ASN A 503 -20.38 9.74 -33.54
C ASN A 503 -20.28 9.76 -35.08
N GLY A 504 -19.22 9.19 -35.66
CA GLY A 504 -19.07 9.10 -37.12
C GLY A 504 -20.18 8.27 -37.78
N MET A 505 -20.60 7.16 -37.17
CA MET A 505 -21.73 6.35 -37.65
C MET A 505 -23.06 7.12 -37.63
N VAL A 506 -23.29 7.94 -36.61
CA VAL A 506 -24.51 8.78 -36.50
C VAL A 506 -24.59 9.78 -37.66
N GLU A 507 -23.47 10.42 -38.02
CA GLU A 507 -23.43 11.42 -39.09
C GLU A 507 -23.62 10.80 -40.49
N ASP A 508 -22.97 9.67 -40.78
CA ASP A 508 -23.01 9.00 -42.09
C ASP A 508 -24.44 8.54 -42.48
N LEU A 509 -25.23 8.14 -41.47
CA LEU A 509 -26.62 7.76 -41.64
C LEU A 509 -27.54 8.97 -41.89
N ARG A 510 -27.20 10.13 -41.33
CA ARG A 510 -27.95 11.37 -41.55
C ARG A 510 -27.80 11.86 -42.99
N GLU A 511 -26.58 11.89 -43.53
CA GLU A 511 -26.33 12.35 -44.91
C GLU A 511 -27.06 11.52 -45.96
N LYS A 512 -27.11 10.18 -45.81
CA LYS A 512 -27.79 9.28 -46.75
C LYS A 512 -29.29 9.54 -46.87
N SER A 513 -29.93 10.04 -45.82
CA SER A 513 -31.38 10.33 -45.84
C SER A 513 -31.74 11.50 -46.76
N VAL A 514 -30.84 12.49 -46.91
CA VAL A 514 -31.06 13.72 -47.69
C VAL A 514 -30.92 13.51 -49.20
N VAL A 515 -30.01 12.63 -49.62
CA VAL A 515 -29.71 12.38 -51.06
C VAL A 515 -30.89 11.73 -51.80
N ILE A 516 -31.71 10.95 -51.11
CA ILE A 516 -32.84 10.23 -51.71
C ILE A 516 -33.96 11.19 -52.15
N GLU A 517 -34.15 12.30 -51.43
CA GLU A 517 -35.26 13.23 -51.67
C GLU A 517 -35.08 14.09 -52.93
N ASN A 518 -33.83 14.44 -53.26
CA ASN A 518 -33.52 15.30 -54.41
C ASN A 518 -33.72 14.61 -55.78
N LYS A 519 -33.49 13.29 -55.88
CA LYS A 519 -33.61 12.56 -57.16
C LYS A 519 -35.05 12.46 -57.70
N ASN A 520 -36.07 12.60 -56.85
CA ASN A 520 -37.46 12.47 -57.28
C ASN A 520 -37.99 13.72 -58.03
N ARG A 521 -37.42 14.91 -57.79
CA ARG A 521 -37.89 16.16 -58.42
C ARG A 521 -37.51 16.29 -59.90
N GLU A 522 -36.36 15.75 -60.30
CA GLU A 522 -35.80 15.95 -61.63
C GLU A 522 -36.57 15.18 -62.73
N ASN A 523 -37.16 14.03 -62.37
CA ASN A 523 -37.94 13.20 -63.30
C ASN A 523 -39.28 13.82 -63.73
N GLU A 524 -39.84 14.74 -62.96
CA GLU A 524 -41.19 15.27 -63.20
C GLU A 524 -41.22 16.37 -64.29
N GLN A 525 -40.14 17.11 -64.47
CA GLN A 525 -40.07 18.24 -65.41
C GLN A 525 -39.94 17.82 -66.89
N LEU A 526 -39.31 16.68 -67.19
CA LEU A 526 -39.06 16.26 -68.57
C LEU A 526 -40.31 15.73 -69.30
N LEU A 527 -41.32 15.26 -68.56
CA LEU A 527 -42.54 14.67 -69.14
C LEU A 527 -43.52 15.72 -69.68
N LEU A 528 -43.54 16.92 -69.11
CA LEU A 528 -44.48 18.00 -69.45
C LEU A 528 -44.09 18.80 -70.69
N ASN A 529 -42.89 18.61 -71.23
CA ASN A 529 -42.40 19.33 -72.43
C ASN A 529 -42.84 18.68 -73.76
N VAL A 530 -43.43 17.48 -73.72
CA VAL A 530 -43.78 16.69 -74.93
C VAL A 530 -45.30 16.47 -75.06
N LEU A 531 -46.03 16.55 -73.96
CA LEU A 531 -47.46 16.29 -73.91
C LEU A 531 -48.15 17.35 -73.04
N PRO A 532 -49.35 17.83 -73.40
CA PRO A 532 -50.14 18.68 -72.54
C PRO A 532 -50.35 18.01 -71.16
N ALA A 533 -50.30 18.80 -70.08
CA ALA A 533 -50.36 18.29 -68.71
C ALA A 533 -51.54 17.32 -68.41
N PRO A 534 -52.77 17.55 -68.92
CA PRO A 534 -53.88 16.60 -68.76
C PRO A 534 -53.61 15.24 -69.42
N ILE A 535 -52.93 15.22 -70.56
CA ILE A 535 -52.61 14.02 -71.33
C ILE A 535 -51.42 13.27 -70.70
N ALA A 536 -50.41 13.98 -70.21
CA ALA A 536 -49.25 13.41 -69.50
C ALA A 536 -49.65 12.67 -68.21
N ASN A 537 -50.62 13.22 -67.47
CA ASN A 537 -51.14 12.59 -66.26
C ASN A 537 -51.94 11.31 -66.56
N ARG A 538 -52.75 11.31 -67.64
CA ARG A 538 -53.48 10.12 -68.11
C ARG A 538 -52.55 8.98 -68.51
N LEU A 539 -51.47 9.29 -69.25
CA LEU A 539 -50.42 8.33 -69.58
C LEU A 539 -49.69 7.79 -68.34
N ARG A 540 -49.39 8.63 -67.35
CA ARG A 540 -48.78 8.22 -66.07
C ARG A 540 -49.73 7.32 -65.25
N GLY A 541 -51.03 7.56 -65.35
CA GLY A 541 -52.08 6.71 -64.80
C GLY A 541 -52.26 5.36 -65.51
N GLY A 542 -51.50 5.09 -66.57
CA GLY A 542 -51.51 3.83 -67.32
C GLY A 542 -52.58 3.74 -68.40
N GLU A 543 -53.24 4.85 -68.76
CA GLU A 543 -54.24 4.88 -69.83
C GLU A 543 -53.60 4.64 -71.21
N ALA A 544 -54.09 3.64 -71.95
CA ALA A 544 -53.60 3.29 -73.27
C ALA A 544 -54.64 3.64 -74.36
N GLY A 545 -54.20 4.25 -75.47
CA GLY A 545 -55.06 4.56 -76.62
C GLY A 545 -55.90 5.83 -76.47
N ILE A 546 -55.30 6.93 -75.95
CA ILE A 546 -55.97 8.21 -75.76
C ILE A 546 -56.45 8.77 -77.12
N ALA A 547 -57.77 8.84 -77.30
CA ALA A 547 -58.44 9.45 -78.45
C ALA A 547 -59.74 10.13 -77.99
N ASP A 548 -59.80 11.45 -78.08
CA ASP A 548 -60.89 12.29 -77.62
C ASP A 548 -61.55 13.01 -78.83
N GLY A 549 -62.87 12.98 -78.90
CA GLY A 549 -63.64 13.68 -79.93
C GLY A 549 -64.11 15.06 -79.44
N PHE A 550 -63.82 16.10 -80.20
CA PHE A 550 -64.24 17.47 -79.92
C PHE A 550 -65.26 17.93 -80.96
N ALA A 551 -66.45 18.32 -80.49
CA ALA A 551 -67.56 18.70 -81.37
C ALA A 551 -67.29 20.00 -82.14
N GLU A 552 -66.58 20.94 -81.52
CA GLU A 552 -66.32 22.26 -82.10
C GLU A 552 -64.98 22.80 -81.63
N VAL A 553 -64.04 22.95 -82.56
CA VAL A 553 -62.74 23.58 -82.36
C VAL A 553 -62.41 24.45 -83.56
N THR A 554 -61.48 25.39 -83.40
CA THR A 554 -60.97 26.17 -84.54
C THR A 554 -59.51 25.83 -84.79
N VAL A 555 -59.22 25.40 -86.01
CA VAL A 555 -57.88 25.00 -86.47
C VAL A 555 -57.34 26.08 -87.41
N ALA A 556 -56.08 26.45 -87.23
CA ALA A 556 -55.34 27.27 -88.17
C ALA A 556 -54.13 26.54 -88.73
N PHE A 557 -53.90 26.75 -90.02
CA PHE A 557 -52.64 26.45 -90.70
C PHE A 557 -52.03 27.75 -91.17
N ALA A 558 -50.74 27.95 -90.90
CA ALA A 558 -49.95 29.03 -91.46
C ALA A 558 -48.77 28.44 -92.23
N ASP A 559 -48.49 28.95 -93.43
CA ASP A 559 -47.44 28.44 -94.32
C ASP A 559 -46.69 29.60 -94.98
N ILE A 560 -45.39 29.42 -95.21
CA ILE A 560 -44.55 30.46 -95.81
C ILE A 560 -44.63 30.38 -97.34
N VAL A 561 -45.06 31.47 -97.97
CA VAL A 561 -45.21 31.53 -99.43
C VAL A 561 -43.83 31.43 -100.09
N GLY A 562 -43.62 30.39 -100.89
CA GLY A 562 -42.40 30.22 -101.67
C GLY A 562 -41.18 29.79 -100.85
N PHE A 563 -41.37 29.19 -99.68
CA PHE A 563 -40.29 28.80 -98.76
C PHE A 563 -39.15 28.00 -99.41
N THR A 564 -39.47 27.05 -100.30
CA THR A 564 -38.42 26.28 -101.01
C THR A 564 -37.48 27.17 -101.82
N ALA A 565 -38.00 28.23 -102.45
CA ALA A 565 -37.19 29.20 -103.20
C ALA A 565 -36.50 30.19 -102.26
N LEU A 566 -37.16 30.59 -101.16
CA LEU A 566 -36.56 31.44 -100.13
C LEU A 566 -35.32 30.79 -99.49
N THR A 567 -35.36 29.47 -99.31
CA THR A 567 -34.33 28.71 -98.57
C THR A 567 -33.32 27.99 -99.46
N SER A 568 -33.49 27.98 -100.79
CA SER A 568 -32.57 27.29 -101.71
C SER A 568 -31.14 27.83 -101.69
N GLU A 569 -30.97 29.08 -101.25
CA GLU A 569 -29.66 29.75 -101.12
C GLU A 569 -29.19 29.88 -99.67
N MET A 570 -29.94 29.37 -98.68
CA MET A 570 -29.61 29.45 -97.26
C MET A 570 -28.88 28.18 -96.76
N PRO A 571 -27.84 28.30 -95.92
CA PRO A 571 -27.26 27.15 -95.23
C PRO A 571 -28.30 26.43 -94.34
N PRO A 572 -28.28 25.08 -94.25
CA PRO A 572 -29.28 24.33 -93.48
C PRO A 572 -29.45 24.77 -92.02
N GLN A 573 -28.36 25.19 -91.36
CA GLN A 573 -28.40 25.67 -89.98
C GLN A 573 -29.09 27.04 -89.85
N GLU A 574 -28.94 27.92 -90.85
CA GLU A 574 -29.64 29.20 -90.91
C GLU A 574 -31.12 28.99 -91.20
N VAL A 575 -31.49 28.04 -92.06
CA VAL A 575 -32.89 27.65 -92.30
C VAL A 575 -33.57 27.20 -90.99
N VAL A 576 -32.90 26.34 -90.21
CA VAL A 576 -33.45 25.87 -88.92
C VAL A 576 -33.52 27.00 -87.90
N THR A 577 -32.51 27.87 -87.82
CA THR A 577 -32.51 29.02 -86.89
C THR A 577 -33.62 30.01 -87.25
N PHE A 578 -33.80 30.26 -88.54
CA PHE A 578 -34.84 31.11 -89.09
C PHE A 578 -36.24 30.58 -88.77
N LEU A 579 -36.50 29.29 -89.05
CA LEU A 579 -37.77 28.64 -88.70
C LEU A 579 -38.00 28.61 -87.18
N ASN A 580 -36.97 28.28 -86.40
CA ASN A 580 -37.08 28.23 -84.95
C ASN A 580 -37.40 29.62 -84.37
N GLY A 581 -36.78 30.68 -84.88
CA GLY A 581 -37.08 32.05 -84.48
C GLY A 581 -38.53 32.43 -84.77
N LEU A 582 -39.01 32.15 -85.99
CA LEU A 582 -40.40 32.43 -86.38
C LEU A 582 -41.40 31.63 -85.54
N PHE A 583 -41.21 30.31 -85.45
CA PHE A 583 -42.12 29.44 -84.72
C PHE A 583 -42.06 29.64 -83.21
N SER A 584 -40.94 30.06 -82.62
CA SER A 584 -40.89 30.42 -81.19
C SER A 584 -41.77 31.64 -80.90
N ARG A 585 -41.83 32.61 -81.82
CA ARG A 585 -42.73 33.76 -81.68
C ARG A 585 -44.19 33.37 -81.87
N PHE A 586 -44.48 32.43 -82.77
CA PHE A 586 -45.82 31.83 -82.85
C PHE A 586 -46.16 31.05 -81.58
N ASP A 587 -45.24 30.28 -81.01
CA ASP A 587 -45.45 29.53 -79.77
C ASP A 587 -45.77 30.48 -78.60
N ALA A 588 -45.03 31.58 -78.46
CA ALA A 588 -45.32 32.62 -77.47
C ALA A 588 -46.72 33.25 -77.68
N ALA A 589 -47.06 33.59 -78.92
CA ALA A 589 -48.38 34.14 -79.23
C ALA A 589 -49.52 33.12 -79.01
N ALA A 590 -49.27 31.84 -79.25
CA ALA A 590 -50.21 30.76 -78.97
C ALA A 590 -50.42 30.59 -77.46
N GLN A 591 -49.34 30.60 -76.67
CA GLN A 591 -49.39 30.53 -75.21
C GLN A 591 -50.19 31.69 -74.61
N ASP A 592 -49.93 32.93 -75.06
CA ASP A 592 -50.66 34.13 -74.63
C ASP A 592 -52.18 34.05 -74.87
N LEU A 593 -52.58 33.41 -75.97
CA LEU A 593 -53.98 33.32 -76.39
C LEU A 593 -54.67 32.03 -75.90
N GLY A 594 -53.94 31.14 -75.21
CA GLY A 594 -54.43 29.83 -74.78
C GLY A 594 -54.75 28.93 -75.97
N ILE A 595 -53.84 28.87 -76.93
CA ILE A 595 -53.91 28.08 -78.16
C ILE A 595 -52.88 26.97 -78.07
N GLU A 596 -53.29 25.76 -78.41
CA GLU A 596 -52.43 24.59 -78.39
C GLU A 596 -51.70 24.45 -79.72
N LYS A 597 -50.36 24.40 -79.67
CA LYS A 597 -49.53 24.02 -80.81
C LYS A 597 -49.64 22.51 -81.01
N ILE A 598 -50.01 22.09 -82.21
CA ILE A 598 -50.07 20.65 -82.53
C ILE A 598 -48.73 20.18 -83.08
N LYS A 599 -48.29 20.77 -84.20
CA LYS A 599 -47.05 20.39 -84.86
C LYS A 599 -46.61 21.41 -85.89
N THR A 600 -45.36 21.30 -86.29
CA THR A 600 -44.79 21.94 -87.46
C THR A 600 -44.63 20.91 -88.57
N LEU A 601 -44.96 21.26 -89.80
CA LEU A 601 -44.84 20.42 -91.00
C LEU A 601 -43.96 21.15 -92.00
N GLY A 602 -42.63 20.99 -91.87
CA GLY A 602 -41.68 21.81 -92.62
C GLY A 602 -41.80 23.28 -92.21
N ASP A 603 -42.18 24.13 -93.15
CA ASP A 603 -42.46 25.56 -93.02
C ASP A 603 -43.90 25.90 -92.60
N ALA A 604 -44.77 24.89 -92.50
CA ALA A 604 -46.12 25.07 -92.01
C ALA A 604 -46.23 24.93 -90.48
N TYR A 605 -47.07 25.76 -89.88
CA TYR A 605 -47.41 25.77 -88.46
C TYR A 605 -48.89 25.41 -88.28
N MET A 606 -49.17 24.40 -87.46
CA MET A 606 -50.52 23.94 -87.16
C MET A 606 -50.85 24.17 -85.68
N ALA A 607 -51.95 24.89 -85.45
CA ALA A 607 -52.44 25.18 -84.12
C ALA A 607 -53.95 25.02 -84.02
N VAL A 608 -54.43 24.78 -82.80
CA VAL A 608 -55.86 24.59 -82.52
C VAL A 608 -56.25 25.33 -81.26
N CYS A 609 -57.47 25.84 -81.24
CA CYS A 609 -58.10 26.37 -80.04
C CYS A 609 -59.39 25.58 -79.77
N GLY A 610 -59.67 25.31 -78.49
CA GLY A 610 -60.81 24.46 -78.07
C GLY A 610 -60.44 23.04 -77.63
N LEU A 611 -59.14 22.73 -77.51
CA LEU A 611 -58.63 21.47 -76.94
C LEU A 611 -57.22 21.67 -76.31
N PRO A 612 -56.75 20.79 -75.40
CA PRO A 612 -57.44 19.61 -74.85
C PRO A 612 -58.66 19.98 -73.98
N GLU A 613 -58.77 21.23 -73.55
CA GLU A 613 -59.92 21.77 -72.84
C GLU A 613 -60.79 22.64 -73.78
N PRO A 614 -62.11 22.40 -73.86
CA PRO A 614 -63.02 23.24 -74.65
C PRO A 614 -63.08 24.69 -74.14
N VAL A 615 -63.00 25.66 -75.04
CA VAL A 615 -63.14 27.10 -74.71
C VAL A 615 -64.15 27.77 -75.64
N ALA A 616 -65.14 28.47 -75.09
CA ALA A 616 -66.29 28.98 -75.86
C ALA A 616 -65.92 30.01 -76.94
N ASN A 617 -64.85 30.77 -76.77
CA ASN A 617 -64.39 31.78 -77.74
C ASN A 617 -63.22 31.28 -78.60
N HIS A 618 -63.14 29.97 -78.88
CA HIS A 618 -62.05 29.35 -79.65
C HIS A 618 -61.83 29.99 -81.02
N ALA A 619 -62.90 30.34 -81.75
CA ALA A 619 -62.81 30.97 -83.07
C ALA A 619 -62.23 32.39 -82.99
N GLU A 620 -62.65 33.18 -82.02
CA GLU A 620 -62.15 34.55 -81.81
C GLU A 620 -60.65 34.53 -81.49
N ARG A 621 -60.23 33.68 -80.55
CA ARG A 621 -58.82 33.50 -80.17
C ARG A 621 -57.98 33.07 -81.37
N MET A 622 -58.47 32.13 -82.15
CA MET A 622 -57.74 31.65 -83.33
C MET A 622 -57.63 32.71 -84.43
N VAL A 623 -58.66 33.52 -84.66
CA VAL A 623 -58.57 34.64 -85.61
C VAL A 623 -57.62 35.72 -85.12
N ARG A 624 -57.59 36.04 -83.81
CA ARG A 624 -56.57 36.93 -83.23
C ARG A 624 -55.16 36.37 -83.40
N MET A 625 -55.00 35.06 -83.26
CA MET A 625 -53.73 34.38 -83.54
C MET A 625 -53.35 34.47 -85.00
N ALA A 626 -54.29 34.22 -85.92
CA ALA A 626 -54.04 34.34 -87.35
C ALA A 626 -53.59 35.76 -87.74
N ILE A 627 -54.19 36.80 -87.15
CA ILE A 627 -53.73 38.19 -87.29
C ILE A 627 -52.31 38.36 -86.74
N ARG A 628 -52.03 37.88 -85.52
CA ARG A 628 -50.69 37.94 -84.91
C ARG A 628 -49.66 37.21 -85.75
N MET A 629 -49.98 36.05 -86.31
CA MET A 629 -49.08 35.27 -87.17
C MET A 629 -48.64 36.08 -88.39
N VAL A 630 -49.56 36.81 -89.04
CA VAL A 630 -49.20 37.66 -90.18
C VAL A 630 -48.30 38.82 -89.75
N HIS A 631 -48.59 39.46 -88.61
CA HIS A 631 -47.74 40.54 -88.07
C HIS A 631 -46.35 40.04 -87.67
N ILE A 632 -46.28 38.93 -86.94
CA ILE A 632 -45.03 38.28 -86.53
C ILE A 632 -44.21 37.88 -87.75
N ALA A 633 -44.85 37.36 -88.81
CA ALA A 633 -44.17 37.03 -90.05
C ALA A 633 -43.60 38.27 -90.74
N ARG A 634 -44.33 39.40 -90.77
CA ARG A 634 -43.84 40.68 -91.31
C ARG A 634 -42.66 41.23 -90.51
N GLU A 635 -42.75 41.22 -89.18
CA GLU A 635 -41.67 41.65 -88.29
C GLU A 635 -40.42 40.76 -88.44
N HIS A 636 -40.60 39.44 -88.45
CA HIS A 636 -39.53 38.48 -88.64
C HIS A 636 -38.86 38.62 -90.01
N ALA A 637 -39.65 38.92 -91.06
CA ALA A 637 -39.14 39.22 -92.39
C ALA A 637 -38.28 40.50 -92.42
N MET A 638 -38.72 41.56 -91.73
CA MET A 638 -37.99 42.82 -91.62
C MET A 638 -36.66 42.66 -90.87
N GLU A 639 -36.66 41.94 -89.76
CA GLU A 639 -35.44 41.69 -88.96
C GLU A 639 -34.38 40.90 -89.74
N HIS A 640 -34.81 39.99 -90.60
CA HIS A 640 -33.92 39.15 -91.41
C HIS A 640 -33.66 39.74 -92.81
N ASN A 641 -34.21 40.93 -93.10
CA ASN A 641 -34.07 41.65 -94.36
C ASN A 641 -34.43 40.79 -95.60
N ILE A 642 -35.51 40.03 -95.51
CA ILE A 642 -36.05 39.16 -96.57
C ILE A 642 -37.49 39.53 -96.89
N GLU A 643 -37.93 39.33 -98.14
CA GLU A 643 -39.35 39.43 -98.47
C GLU A 643 -40.03 38.08 -98.17
N MET A 644 -40.81 38.01 -97.10
CA MET A 644 -41.57 36.82 -96.71
C MET A 644 -43.03 37.18 -96.45
N LYS A 645 -43.94 36.38 -97.02
CA LYS A 645 -45.38 36.45 -96.79
C LYS A 645 -45.85 35.09 -96.34
N ILE A 646 -46.87 35.05 -95.48
CA ILE A 646 -47.52 33.80 -95.09
C ILE A 646 -48.94 33.74 -95.64
N ARG A 647 -49.44 32.52 -95.85
CA ARG A 647 -50.87 32.26 -95.98
C ARG A 647 -51.36 31.71 -94.67
N VAL A 648 -52.54 32.14 -94.23
CA VAL A 648 -53.18 31.55 -93.04
C VAL A 648 -54.58 31.10 -93.40
N GLY A 649 -54.89 29.84 -93.13
CA GLY A 649 -56.19 29.23 -93.33
C GLY A 649 -56.83 28.85 -92.02
N VAL A 650 -58.07 29.28 -91.78
CA VAL A 650 -58.79 29.02 -90.52
C VAL A 650 -60.13 28.36 -90.80
N ASN A 651 -60.43 27.30 -90.06
CA ASN A 651 -61.74 26.63 -90.12
C ASN A 651 -62.20 26.18 -88.73
N THR A 652 -63.51 26.22 -88.50
CA THR A 652 -64.18 25.71 -87.30
C THR A 652 -64.99 24.46 -87.62
N GLY A 653 -64.92 23.46 -86.75
CA GLY A 653 -65.73 22.23 -86.86
C GLY A 653 -65.24 21.10 -85.94
N PRO A 654 -65.82 19.90 -86.06
CA PRO A 654 -65.45 18.76 -85.22
C PRO A 654 -64.09 18.15 -85.59
N VAL A 655 -63.35 17.65 -84.59
CA VAL A 655 -62.08 16.91 -84.76
C VAL A 655 -61.97 15.74 -83.79
N VAL A 656 -61.07 14.81 -84.06
CA VAL A 656 -60.58 13.79 -83.13
C VAL A 656 -59.13 14.11 -82.79
N ALA A 657 -58.79 14.19 -81.51
CA ALA A 657 -57.44 14.38 -81.01
C ALA A 657 -56.95 13.15 -80.27
N GLY A 658 -55.67 12.80 -80.36
CA GLY A 658 -55.18 11.59 -79.69
C GLY A 658 -53.68 11.42 -79.70
N VAL A 659 -53.19 10.50 -78.87
CA VAL A 659 -51.76 10.18 -78.75
C VAL A 659 -51.42 8.91 -79.53
N ILE A 660 -50.44 9.01 -80.43
CA ILE A 660 -49.90 7.88 -81.20
C ILE A 660 -48.44 7.63 -80.82
N GLY A 661 -48.04 6.36 -80.77
CA GLY A 661 -46.66 5.91 -80.54
C GLY A 661 -46.48 5.14 -79.23
N LYS A 662 -45.44 4.27 -79.17
CA LYS A 662 -45.06 3.50 -77.97
C LYS A 662 -43.79 4.01 -77.28
N SER A 663 -42.91 4.66 -78.03
CA SER A 663 -41.61 5.17 -77.54
C SER A 663 -41.41 6.67 -77.82
N LYS A 664 -42.14 7.21 -78.79
CA LYS A 664 -42.26 8.65 -79.06
C LYS A 664 -43.74 8.97 -79.10
N TYR A 665 -44.29 9.47 -77.99
CA TYR A 665 -45.68 9.88 -77.91
C TYR A 665 -45.86 11.19 -78.68
N ILE A 666 -46.83 11.23 -79.62
CA ILE A 666 -47.19 12.42 -80.39
C ILE A 666 -48.69 12.65 -80.21
N TYR A 667 -49.07 13.84 -79.73
CA TYR A 667 -50.45 14.28 -79.67
C TYR A 667 -50.82 15.01 -80.97
N ASP A 668 -51.84 14.56 -81.69
CA ASP A 668 -52.17 15.06 -83.03
C ASP A 668 -53.70 15.09 -83.28
N LEU A 669 -54.13 15.74 -84.37
CA LEU A 669 -55.53 15.94 -84.75
C LEU A 669 -55.89 15.33 -86.10
N TRP A 670 -57.09 14.76 -86.18
CA TRP A 670 -57.67 14.21 -87.40
C TRP A 670 -59.12 14.68 -87.58
N GLY A 671 -59.50 14.91 -88.83
CA GLY A 671 -60.89 15.26 -89.17
C GLY A 671 -60.99 16.10 -90.42
N ASP A 672 -62.20 16.16 -90.96
CA ASP A 672 -62.52 16.99 -92.11
C ASP A 672 -62.27 18.49 -91.84
N THR A 673 -62.45 18.93 -90.60
CA THR A 673 -62.15 20.30 -90.15
C THR A 673 -60.68 20.69 -90.35
N VAL A 674 -59.76 19.79 -89.98
CA VAL A 674 -58.30 19.97 -90.14
C VAL A 674 -57.94 20.05 -91.61
N ASN A 675 -58.48 19.13 -92.41
CA ASN A 675 -58.27 19.11 -93.86
C ASN A 675 -58.75 20.40 -94.51
N LEU A 676 -59.96 20.88 -94.16
CA LEU A 676 -60.51 22.10 -94.73
C LEU A 676 -59.72 23.35 -94.30
N ALA A 677 -59.22 23.42 -93.06
CA ALA A 677 -58.32 24.49 -92.62
C ALA A 677 -57.02 24.54 -93.45
N SER A 678 -56.39 23.38 -93.67
CA SER A 678 -55.21 23.27 -94.53
C SER A 678 -55.51 23.65 -96.00
N ARG A 679 -56.73 23.38 -96.50
CA ARG A 679 -57.17 23.84 -97.82
C ARG A 679 -57.43 25.34 -97.88
N MET A 680 -57.91 25.95 -96.80
CA MET A 680 -58.04 27.40 -96.72
C MET A 680 -56.68 28.09 -96.73
N GLU A 681 -55.65 27.47 -96.15
CA GLU A 681 -54.28 27.98 -96.20
C GLU A 681 -53.73 27.83 -97.62
N SER A 682 -53.68 26.60 -98.14
CA SER A 682 -53.03 26.33 -99.43
C SER A 682 -53.70 26.99 -100.63
N GLY A 683 -55.02 27.20 -100.56
CA GLY A 683 -55.79 27.99 -101.53
C GLY A 683 -55.92 29.48 -101.17
N GLY A 684 -55.21 29.93 -100.15
CA GLY A 684 -55.25 31.29 -99.62
C GLY A 684 -54.46 32.30 -100.45
N VAL A 685 -54.76 33.57 -100.25
CA VAL A 685 -54.01 34.69 -100.85
C VAL A 685 -52.80 35.02 -99.96
N PRO A 686 -51.60 35.24 -100.53
CA PRO A 686 -50.43 35.66 -99.76
C PRO A 686 -50.72 36.88 -98.88
N ASP A 687 -50.16 36.88 -97.66
CA ASP A 687 -50.27 37.97 -96.68
C ASP A 687 -51.72 38.27 -96.26
N SER A 688 -52.56 37.23 -96.25
CA SER A 688 -53.98 37.31 -95.87
C SER A 688 -54.39 36.10 -95.03
N VAL A 689 -55.43 36.30 -94.20
CA VAL A 689 -56.09 35.21 -93.46
C VAL A 689 -57.37 34.85 -94.19
N GLN A 690 -57.45 33.61 -94.69
CA GLN A 690 -58.62 33.06 -95.36
C GLN A 690 -59.41 32.15 -94.41
N VAL A 691 -60.71 32.39 -94.33
CA VAL A 691 -61.59 31.67 -93.41
C VAL A 691 -62.78 31.05 -94.13
N THR A 692 -63.31 29.97 -93.55
CA THR A 692 -64.53 29.30 -94.02
C THR A 692 -65.81 29.98 -93.50
N ARG A 693 -66.96 29.60 -94.07
CA ARG A 693 -68.29 30.07 -93.66
C ARG A 693 -68.57 29.92 -92.15
N PRO A 694 -68.27 28.77 -91.49
CA PRO A 694 -68.46 28.65 -90.04
C PRO A 694 -67.72 29.71 -89.22
N VAL A 695 -66.48 30.05 -89.60
CA VAL A 695 -65.69 31.07 -88.90
C VAL A 695 -66.27 32.46 -89.17
N TYR A 696 -66.62 32.76 -90.42
CA TYR A 696 -67.25 34.02 -90.80
C TYR A 696 -68.58 34.25 -90.06
N ASP A 697 -69.46 33.25 -90.03
CA ASP A 697 -70.78 33.39 -89.39
C ASP A 697 -70.67 33.63 -87.88
N GLN A 698 -69.66 33.06 -87.22
CA GLN A 698 -69.40 33.29 -85.79
C GLN A 698 -68.81 34.70 -85.51
N LEU A 699 -68.07 35.27 -86.46
CA LEU A 699 -67.21 36.43 -86.19
C LEU A 699 -67.52 37.69 -87.02
N LYS A 700 -68.46 37.64 -87.97
CA LYS A 700 -68.84 38.78 -88.84
C LYS A 700 -69.28 40.06 -88.11
N GLY A 701 -69.67 39.94 -86.82
CA GLY A 701 -70.01 41.09 -85.97
C GLY A 701 -68.81 41.70 -85.21
N GLN A 702 -67.66 41.02 -85.19
CA GLN A 702 -66.47 41.42 -84.42
C GLN A 702 -65.27 41.74 -85.31
N PHE A 703 -65.19 41.15 -86.51
CA PHE A 703 -64.10 41.35 -87.46
C PHE A 703 -64.65 41.69 -88.84
N ALA A 704 -63.88 42.47 -89.61
CA ALA A 704 -64.22 42.83 -90.97
C ALA A 704 -63.73 41.76 -91.97
N PHE A 705 -64.66 41.22 -92.76
CA PHE A 705 -64.38 40.21 -93.77
C PHE A 705 -64.83 40.67 -95.15
N GLU A 706 -64.04 40.34 -96.17
CA GLU A 706 -64.37 40.58 -97.57
C GLU A 706 -64.67 39.25 -98.27
N PRO A 707 -65.79 39.14 -99.02
CA PRO A 707 -66.14 37.90 -99.70
C PRO A 707 -65.12 37.61 -100.81
N ARG A 708 -64.47 36.44 -100.76
CA ARG A 708 -63.55 35.98 -101.81
C ARG A 708 -64.30 35.37 -103.00
N GLY A 709 -65.49 34.84 -102.74
CA GLY A 709 -66.26 34.03 -103.67
C GLY A 709 -65.96 32.53 -103.51
N PRO A 710 -66.58 31.67 -104.34
CA PRO A 710 -66.36 30.22 -104.31
C PRO A 710 -64.96 29.86 -104.80
N ILE A 711 -64.16 29.22 -103.95
CA ILE A 711 -62.86 28.63 -104.29
C ILE A 711 -63.00 27.12 -104.51
N GLU A 712 -62.19 26.57 -105.42
CA GLU A 712 -62.22 25.15 -105.73
C GLU A 712 -61.35 24.37 -104.73
N VAL A 713 -61.98 23.51 -103.93
CA VAL A 713 -61.31 22.71 -102.90
C VAL A 713 -61.34 21.24 -103.29
N LYS A 714 -60.14 20.65 -103.44
CA LYS A 714 -59.97 19.24 -103.79
C LYS A 714 -60.72 18.33 -102.82
N GLY A 715 -61.72 17.60 -103.32
CA GLY A 715 -62.56 16.67 -102.55
C GLY A 715 -63.84 17.29 -101.93
N LYS A 716 -64.06 18.60 -102.07
CA LYS A 716 -65.21 19.33 -101.50
C LYS A 716 -66.02 20.11 -102.55
N GLY A 717 -65.47 20.32 -103.74
CA GLY A 717 -66.10 21.14 -104.79
C GLY A 717 -65.87 22.64 -104.54
N LYS A 718 -66.85 23.47 -104.91
CA LYS A 718 -66.81 24.92 -104.69
C LYS A 718 -67.20 25.26 -103.26
N VAL A 719 -66.26 25.80 -102.47
CA VAL A 719 -66.46 26.25 -101.09
C VAL A 719 -66.35 27.76 -101.06
N GLU A 720 -67.31 28.43 -100.41
CA GLU A 720 -67.20 29.88 -100.22
C GLU A 720 -66.16 30.22 -99.16
N ALA A 721 -65.36 31.24 -99.44
CA ALA A 721 -64.33 31.73 -98.55
C ALA A 721 -64.45 33.24 -98.33
N TRP A 722 -63.92 33.69 -97.20
CA TRP A 722 -63.81 35.09 -96.83
C TRP A 722 -62.36 35.42 -96.50
N LEU A 723 -61.91 36.60 -96.89
CA LEU A 723 -60.62 37.13 -96.47
C LEU A 723 -60.85 38.08 -95.30
N LEU A 724 -60.08 37.90 -94.24
CA LEU A 724 -60.03 38.84 -93.12
C LEU A 724 -59.29 40.10 -93.56
N ARG A 725 -59.85 41.27 -93.26
CA ARG A 725 -59.18 42.55 -93.48
C ARG A 725 -58.20 42.82 -92.34
N LEU A 726 -56.91 42.71 -92.65
CA LEU A 726 -55.79 42.82 -91.70
C LEU A 726 -55.39 44.26 -91.40
#